data_AF-G8BA62-F1
#
_entry.id   AF-G8BA62-F1
#
_cell.length_a   1.000
_cell.length_b   1.000
_cell.length_c   1.000
_cell.angle_alpha   90.00
_cell.angle_beta   90.00
_cell.angle_gamma   90.00
#
_symmetry.space_group_name_H-M   'P 1'
#
loop_
_entity.id
_entity.type
_entity.pdbx_description
1 polymer ?
#
loop_
_entity_poly.entity_id
_entity_poly.type
_entity_poly.pdbx_seq_one_letter_code
_entity_poly.pdbx_strand_id
1 'polypeptide(L)'
;MNCTQAYSHYFHFPKGKSKEYSDLRNYITNKYGNITTILLLVFIVSIPAYNYMVVKNYRSKFHYLRSFNSNLNHYILHQHHPNCVTASWKDKLLTTVAATTKAIAFKILLHYSTIVQLSFWICFLTSLSLIDIYHGDLIFLAKRLGRVSANCLPTVLFLTLRPSPLPNTLYLTLIPIHKWLSRLIILQAVIHTLIYLAYFNRNGTWAKAIKVENIYGWVALAAFLMIIVTSLSRFRVKWYKMFYFLHYTCTWIIVFTLQVHIRPQPFTLYTIANCLILIGQISYRVYLTRVSQKDEVRVIDVSPNLALIEFPNTLIAKPASAPGAHIRLTNYSSSLIVRIFKQLIPNYHPYTLVSLPQDRVQKLLIRKSNFRLYNGHRYLITGTYDPHLLFLNYKQTSSNKKFSLAKLHVDAKRILIVVGGSAISFALPILRVMNYHGIPTKVVWVIKDFRDVLVLKYFDGIIHGDDLEIFITGNETIQESEQQLRNAYSYASNLSKKSAAPSAHYDLENEETPLLGGAENAQMVTLNRENQDEDVEIVVNSDDDNDGDDDDNSNCTRHEVTSLCRQSSPEQFADLDEVLGEDASSLEQGNNLDEFEVTNDTINTRRSSFRSSMNEPFVPLSGYDSTDQVKSWVTEFKETTRRLNVDKRIYKGRPKLSHRYYNWCINERFTQCSGPVEDENHNLICCRDLPRNKVVQEDINAEKIWVIGAGPRQLVENVKLWSSENGLKFHEEAFYS
;
A
#
# COMPACT_ATOMS: atom_id res chain seq x y z
N MET A 1 24.70 -24.86 -39.58
CA MET A 1 24.23 -26.00 -38.77
C MET A 1 23.29 -25.47 -37.69
N ASN A 2 22.00 -25.79 -37.80
CA ASN A 2 20.93 -25.26 -36.96
C ASN A 2 21.04 -25.82 -35.53
N CYS A 3 21.22 -24.95 -34.53
CA CYS A 3 21.20 -25.33 -33.11
C CYS A 3 19.95 -26.14 -32.73
N THR A 4 18.81 -25.89 -33.38
CA THR A 4 17.54 -26.60 -33.13
C THR A 4 17.56 -28.08 -33.52
N GLN A 5 18.41 -28.49 -34.47
CA GLN A 5 18.48 -29.87 -34.96
C GLN A 5 19.35 -30.77 -34.08
N ALA A 6 20.29 -30.19 -33.32
CA ALA A 6 21.13 -30.93 -32.37
C ALA A 6 20.38 -31.29 -31.07
N TYR A 7 19.49 -30.41 -30.59
CA TYR A 7 18.71 -30.66 -29.37
C TYR A 7 17.61 -31.71 -29.56
N SER A 8 17.03 -31.84 -30.76
CA SER A 8 15.98 -32.82 -31.04
C SER A 8 16.46 -34.28 -30.93
N HIS A 9 17.77 -34.51 -31.11
CA HIS A 9 18.40 -35.82 -30.97
C HIS A 9 18.91 -36.11 -29.54
N TYR A 10 19.09 -35.09 -28.70
CA TYR A 10 19.59 -35.27 -27.33
C TYR A 10 18.49 -35.80 -26.40
N PHE A 11 17.32 -35.16 -26.40
CA PHE A 11 16.22 -35.57 -25.54
C PHE A 11 15.47 -36.77 -26.10
N HIS A 12 15.48 -37.89 -25.38
CA HIS A 12 14.86 -39.13 -25.85
C HIS A 12 14.17 -39.91 -24.72
N PHE A 13 13.26 -40.81 -25.12
CA PHE A 13 12.66 -41.79 -24.21
C PHE A 13 13.46 -43.11 -24.26
N PRO A 14 13.59 -43.83 -23.13
CA PRO A 14 14.39 -45.05 -23.07
C PRO A 14 13.71 -46.19 -23.85
N LYS A 15 14.51 -46.96 -24.60
CA LYS A 15 14.05 -48.11 -25.40
C LYS A 15 13.81 -49.38 -24.57
N GLY A 16 14.37 -49.47 -23.35
CA GLY A 16 14.25 -50.61 -22.44
C GLY A 16 14.53 -50.24 -20.98
N LYS A 17 14.17 -51.11 -20.04
CA LYS A 17 14.44 -50.92 -18.59
C LYS A 17 15.24 -52.10 -18.06
N SER A 18 16.57 -51.98 -18.04
CA SER A 18 17.40 -52.89 -17.24
C SER A 18 17.25 -52.57 -15.75
N LYS A 19 17.59 -53.53 -14.89
CA LYS A 19 17.62 -53.33 -13.43
C LYS A 19 18.60 -52.22 -13.05
N GLU A 20 19.81 -52.27 -13.62
CA GLU A 20 20.86 -51.25 -13.46
C GLU A 20 20.39 -49.84 -13.84
N TYR A 21 19.67 -49.71 -14.96
CA TYR A 21 19.08 -48.43 -15.38
C TYR A 21 18.08 -47.90 -14.33
N SER A 22 17.23 -48.78 -13.79
CA SER A 22 16.25 -48.38 -12.78
C SER A 22 16.92 -47.93 -11.48
N ASP A 23 17.98 -48.64 -11.08
CA ASP A 23 18.75 -48.37 -9.86
C ASP A 23 19.56 -47.09 -10.00
N LEU A 24 20.24 -46.86 -11.13
CA LEU A 24 20.95 -45.63 -11.45
C LEU A 24 19.99 -44.42 -11.41
N ARG A 25 18.83 -44.54 -12.04
CA ARG A 25 17.82 -43.46 -12.04
C ARG A 25 17.32 -43.15 -10.64
N ASN A 26 17.07 -44.17 -9.84
CA ASN A 26 16.62 -44.01 -8.46
C ASN A 26 17.72 -43.36 -7.60
N TYR A 27 18.98 -43.79 -7.76
CA TYR A 27 20.14 -43.22 -7.09
C TYR A 27 20.32 -41.73 -7.42
N ILE A 28 20.34 -41.37 -8.72
CA ILE A 28 20.46 -39.97 -9.16
C ILE A 28 19.29 -39.13 -8.63
N THR A 29 18.05 -39.63 -8.71
CA THR A 29 16.88 -38.91 -8.20
C THR A 29 17.00 -38.62 -6.69
N ASN A 30 17.46 -39.60 -5.90
CA ASN A 30 17.65 -39.44 -4.47
C ASN A 30 18.82 -38.48 -4.15
N LYS A 31 19.94 -38.60 -4.87
CA LYS A 31 21.11 -37.71 -4.73
C LYS A 31 20.70 -36.24 -4.89
N TYR A 32 20.02 -35.90 -5.99
CA TYR A 32 19.57 -34.52 -6.22
C TYR A 32 18.45 -34.09 -5.27
N GLY A 33 17.60 -35.02 -4.81
CA GLY A 33 16.66 -34.75 -3.72
C GLY A 33 17.37 -34.30 -2.44
N ASN A 34 18.40 -35.02 -2.01
CA ASN A 34 19.18 -34.71 -0.81
C ASN A 34 19.95 -33.39 -0.96
N ILE A 35 20.59 -33.17 -2.12
CA ILE A 35 21.26 -31.90 -2.45
C ILE A 35 20.26 -30.74 -2.36
N THR A 36 19.07 -30.90 -2.93
CA THR A 36 18.00 -29.89 -2.87
C THR A 36 17.64 -29.57 -1.43
N THR A 37 17.47 -30.59 -0.57
CA THR A 37 17.15 -30.39 0.84
C THR A 37 18.24 -29.63 1.59
N ILE A 38 19.52 -29.97 1.39
CA ILE A 38 20.65 -29.27 2.01
C ILE A 38 20.68 -27.80 1.56
N LEU A 39 20.55 -27.55 0.25
CA LEU A 39 20.55 -26.20 -0.29
C LEU A 39 19.36 -25.35 0.21
N LEU A 40 18.18 -25.96 0.36
CA LEU A 40 17.01 -25.28 0.93
C LEU A 40 17.19 -24.94 2.42
N LEU A 41 17.84 -25.82 3.20
CA LEU A 41 18.17 -25.53 4.60
C LEU A 41 19.19 -24.39 4.69
N VAL A 42 20.24 -24.42 3.87
CA VAL A 42 21.21 -23.32 3.77
C VAL A 42 20.52 -22.01 3.39
N PHE A 43 19.56 -22.05 2.46
CA PHE A 43 18.76 -20.90 2.09
C PHE A 43 17.93 -20.36 3.25
N ILE A 44 17.25 -21.22 4.03
CA ILE A 44 16.47 -20.78 5.20
C ILE A 44 17.37 -20.11 6.24
N VAL A 45 18.56 -20.68 6.50
CA VAL A 45 19.53 -20.14 7.47
C VAL A 45 20.20 -18.86 6.97
N SER A 46 20.30 -18.64 5.66
CA SER A 46 20.88 -17.43 5.10
C SER A 46 19.94 -16.22 5.14
N ILE A 47 18.61 -16.42 5.26
CA ILE A 47 17.63 -15.32 5.32
C ILE A 47 17.90 -14.35 6.48
N PRO A 48 18.07 -14.80 7.75
CA PRO A 48 18.43 -13.90 8.84
C PRO A 48 19.75 -13.16 8.63
N ALA A 49 20.77 -13.83 8.09
CA ALA A 49 22.06 -13.23 7.80
C ALA A 49 21.94 -12.13 6.73
N TYR A 50 21.16 -12.38 5.69
CA TYR A 50 20.82 -11.39 4.66
C TYR A 50 20.08 -10.19 5.26
N ASN A 51 19.05 -10.42 6.08
CA ASN A 51 18.31 -9.35 6.74
C ASN A 51 19.20 -8.51 7.65
N TYR A 52 20.14 -9.14 8.37
CA TYR A 52 21.13 -8.43 9.18
C TYR A 52 22.06 -7.55 8.35
N MET A 53 22.53 -8.03 7.19
CA MET A 53 23.32 -7.21 6.26
C MET A 53 22.53 -6.02 5.70
N VAL A 54 21.24 -6.22 5.39
CA VAL A 54 20.35 -5.14 4.92
C VAL A 54 20.16 -4.07 6.00
N VAL A 55 19.95 -4.47 7.25
CA VAL A 55 19.82 -3.54 8.38
C VAL A 55 21.09 -2.71 8.58
N LYS A 56 22.28 -3.30 8.37
CA LYS A 56 23.57 -2.60 8.42
C LYS A 56 23.90 -1.76 7.17
N ASN A 57 22.89 -1.44 6.37
CA ASN A 57 22.94 -0.42 5.32
C ASN A 57 23.93 -0.69 4.16
N TYR A 58 24.31 -1.95 3.92
CA TYR A 58 25.23 -2.33 2.83
C TYR A 58 24.62 -2.30 1.40
N ARG A 59 23.48 -1.62 1.20
CA ARG A 59 22.97 -1.39 -0.15
C ARG A 59 23.35 -0.01 -0.63
N SER A 60 24.25 0.01 -1.61
CA SER A 60 24.47 1.14 -2.52
C SER A 60 23.11 1.64 -3.02
N LYS A 61 22.77 2.89 -2.68
CA LYS A 61 21.61 3.57 -3.23
C LYS A 61 21.92 3.94 -4.68
N PHE A 62 20.96 3.72 -5.57
CA PHE A 62 21.06 4.12 -6.96
C PHE A 62 20.93 5.65 -7.07
N HIS A 63 21.99 6.39 -6.77
CA HIS A 63 22.04 7.85 -6.93
C HIS A 63 21.80 8.28 -8.40
N TYR A 64 22.04 7.37 -9.35
CA TYR A 64 21.80 7.56 -10.78
C TYR A 64 20.33 7.80 -11.16
N LEU A 65 19.36 7.41 -10.32
CA LEU A 65 17.92 7.57 -10.64
C LEU A 65 17.48 9.03 -10.69
N ARG A 66 18.01 9.89 -9.81
CA ARG A 66 17.63 11.31 -9.78
C ARG A 66 18.06 12.02 -11.07
N SER A 67 19.31 11.83 -11.48
CA SER A 67 19.84 12.39 -12.74
C SER A 67 19.10 11.81 -13.96
N PHE A 68 18.86 10.49 -13.99
CA PHE A 68 18.09 9.86 -15.07
C PHE A 68 16.65 10.40 -15.18
N ASN A 69 15.97 10.58 -14.05
CA ASN A 69 14.61 11.11 -14.01
C ASN A 69 14.56 12.59 -14.40
N SER A 70 15.52 13.41 -13.92
CA SER A 70 15.66 14.81 -14.30
C SER A 70 15.82 14.97 -15.81
N ASN A 71 16.70 14.16 -16.42
CA ASN A 71 16.91 14.15 -17.87
C ASN A 71 15.64 13.76 -18.63
N LEU A 72 14.87 12.78 -18.15
CA LEU A 72 13.59 12.41 -18.75
C LEU A 72 12.52 13.49 -18.57
N ASN A 73 12.52 14.18 -17.43
CA ASN A 73 11.59 15.26 -17.12
C ASN A 73 11.82 16.49 -18.00
N HIS A 74 13.07 16.80 -18.32
CA HIS A 74 13.42 17.83 -19.30
C HIS A 74 12.66 17.63 -20.63
N TYR A 75 12.58 16.39 -21.12
CA TYR A 75 11.82 16.05 -22.34
C TYR A 75 10.31 15.96 -22.17
N ILE A 76 9.79 15.92 -20.93
CA ILE A 76 8.36 15.81 -20.62
C ILE A 76 7.74 17.20 -20.34
N LEU A 77 8.50 18.09 -19.70
CA LEU A 77 8.04 19.39 -19.21
C LEU A 77 8.48 20.58 -20.08
N HIS A 78 9.65 20.52 -20.72
CA HIS A 78 10.18 21.64 -21.50
C HIS A 78 9.93 21.51 -23.02
N GLN A 79 9.54 22.64 -23.62
CA GLN A 79 9.30 22.96 -25.05
C GLN A 79 8.10 22.43 -25.84
N HIS A 80 7.32 21.44 -25.39
CA HIS A 80 6.12 21.05 -26.16
C HIS A 80 4.93 20.75 -25.26
N HIS A 81 4.16 21.79 -24.95
CA HIS A 81 2.79 21.64 -24.51
C HIS A 81 2.08 20.65 -25.48
N PRO A 82 1.61 19.48 -25.02
CA PRO A 82 0.99 18.47 -25.89
C PRO A 82 -0.29 18.97 -26.57
N ASN A 83 -0.82 20.11 -26.10
CA ASN A 83 -1.99 20.79 -26.62
C ASN A 83 -1.69 22.00 -27.51
N CYS A 84 -0.42 22.33 -27.77
CA CYS A 84 -0.10 23.33 -28.77
C CYS A 84 -0.27 22.72 -30.17
N VAL A 85 -1.06 23.40 -31.00
CA VAL A 85 -1.34 23.03 -32.40
C VAL A 85 -0.05 22.96 -33.25
N THR A 86 1.07 23.48 -32.73
CA THR A 86 2.37 23.63 -33.40
C THR A 86 3.43 22.55 -33.08
N ALA A 87 3.15 21.55 -32.24
CA ALA A 87 4.16 20.54 -31.87
C ALA A 87 4.48 19.55 -33.03
N SER A 88 5.77 19.37 -33.36
CA SER A 88 6.23 18.49 -34.45
C SER A 88 5.98 17.01 -34.11
N TRP A 89 5.88 16.17 -35.14
CA TRP A 89 5.72 14.72 -34.96
C TRP A 89 6.90 14.10 -34.19
N LYS A 90 8.11 14.63 -34.37
CA LYS A 90 9.31 14.21 -33.62
C LYS A 90 9.17 14.50 -32.13
N ASP A 91 8.57 15.62 -31.76
CA ASP A 91 8.42 16.06 -30.37
C ASP A 91 7.34 15.24 -29.65
N LYS A 92 6.24 14.95 -30.35
CA LYS A 92 5.20 14.02 -29.87
C LYS A 92 5.75 12.60 -29.69
N LEU A 93 6.63 12.14 -30.57
CA LEU A 93 7.31 10.86 -30.44
C LEU A 93 8.27 10.87 -29.24
N LEU A 94 9.10 11.91 -29.09
CA LEU A 94 10.10 12.01 -28.03
C LEU A 94 9.45 12.10 -26.64
N THR A 95 8.40 12.90 -26.49
CA THR A 95 7.60 12.98 -25.25
C THR A 95 6.93 11.63 -24.92
N THR A 96 6.37 10.94 -25.91
CA THR A 96 5.76 9.61 -25.72
C THR A 96 6.82 8.57 -25.35
N VAL A 97 7.98 8.59 -25.99
CA VAL A 97 9.12 7.70 -25.69
C VAL A 97 9.69 8.00 -24.29
N ALA A 98 9.87 9.27 -23.93
CA ALA A 98 10.33 9.68 -22.61
C ALA A 98 9.34 9.26 -21.51
N ALA A 99 8.04 9.49 -21.71
CA ALA A 99 6.99 9.10 -20.78
C ALA A 99 6.88 7.57 -20.63
N THR A 100 6.95 6.81 -21.74
CA THR A 100 6.93 5.34 -21.69
C THR A 100 8.20 4.78 -21.06
N THR A 101 9.36 5.35 -21.35
CA THR A 101 10.66 4.96 -20.75
C THR A 101 10.66 5.23 -19.25
N LYS A 102 10.17 6.40 -18.82
CA LYS A 102 9.96 6.74 -17.41
C LYS A 102 9.04 5.73 -16.72
N ALA A 103 7.89 5.43 -17.33
CA ALA A 103 6.95 4.44 -16.79
C ALA A 103 7.54 3.02 -16.71
N ILE A 104 8.37 2.61 -17.67
CA ILE A 104 9.06 1.31 -17.65
C ILE A 104 10.13 1.29 -16.56
N ALA A 105 10.97 2.32 -16.47
CA ALA A 105 11.99 2.44 -15.44
C ALA A 105 11.37 2.39 -14.03
N PHE A 106 10.25 3.09 -13.83
CA PHE A 106 9.48 3.06 -12.59
C PHE A 106 8.95 1.66 -12.26
N LYS A 107 8.37 0.96 -13.25
CA LYS A 107 7.91 -0.42 -13.04
C LYS A 107 9.07 -1.37 -12.71
N ILE A 108 10.22 -1.22 -13.35
CA ILE A 108 11.41 -2.03 -13.07
C ILE A 108 11.90 -1.75 -11.65
N LEU A 109 11.98 -0.48 -11.23
CA LEU A 109 12.39 -0.09 -9.89
C LEU A 109 11.47 -0.67 -8.82
N LEU A 110 10.14 -0.52 -8.98
CA LEU A 110 9.13 -1.05 -8.08
C LEU A 110 9.21 -2.58 -7.95
N HIS A 111 9.54 -3.28 -9.04
CA HIS A 111 9.56 -4.75 -9.09
C HIS A 111 10.95 -5.38 -9.06
N TYR A 112 12.02 -4.60 -8.89
CA TYR A 112 13.41 -5.09 -8.95
C TYR A 112 13.65 -6.28 -8.02
N SER A 113 13.21 -6.19 -6.77
CA SER A 113 13.33 -7.28 -5.79
C SER A 113 12.67 -8.57 -6.28
N THR A 114 11.50 -8.49 -6.91
CA THR A 114 10.78 -9.66 -7.42
C THR A 114 11.46 -10.27 -8.64
N ILE A 115 12.06 -9.44 -9.52
CA ILE A 115 12.81 -9.91 -10.69
C ILE A 115 14.04 -10.70 -10.26
N VAL A 116 14.80 -10.18 -9.30
CA VAL A 116 15.98 -10.85 -8.74
C VAL A 116 15.60 -12.20 -8.12
N GLN A 117 14.55 -12.22 -7.29
CA GLN A 117 14.05 -13.46 -6.69
C GLN A 117 13.60 -14.48 -7.74
N LEU A 118 12.87 -14.03 -8.76
CA LEU A 118 12.39 -14.92 -9.83
C LEU A 118 13.56 -15.52 -10.63
N SER A 119 14.52 -14.69 -11.03
CA SER A 119 15.71 -15.13 -11.76
C SER A 119 16.51 -16.17 -10.96
N PHE A 120 16.71 -15.91 -9.66
CA PHE A 120 17.37 -16.84 -8.75
C PHE A 120 16.65 -18.19 -8.69
N TRP A 121 15.34 -18.21 -8.43
CA TRP A 121 14.60 -19.47 -8.28
C TRP A 121 14.48 -20.26 -9.59
N ILE A 122 14.34 -19.57 -10.73
CA ILE A 122 14.36 -20.22 -12.05
C ILE A 122 15.71 -20.89 -12.28
N CYS A 123 16.81 -20.16 -12.06
CA CYS A 123 18.16 -20.70 -12.22
C CYS A 123 18.40 -21.89 -11.27
N PHE A 124 18.04 -21.74 -10.00
CA PHE A 124 18.19 -22.77 -8.96
C PHE A 124 17.44 -24.06 -9.31
N LEU A 125 16.13 -23.97 -9.58
CA LEU A 125 15.30 -25.15 -9.85
C LEU A 125 15.62 -25.80 -11.20
N THR A 126 15.95 -25.00 -12.23
CA THR A 126 16.33 -25.50 -13.54
C THR A 126 17.65 -26.25 -13.48
N SER A 127 18.65 -25.69 -12.78
CA SER A 127 19.95 -26.33 -12.59
C SER A 127 19.81 -27.67 -11.87
N LEU A 128 19.08 -27.71 -10.75
CA LEU A 128 18.84 -28.96 -10.01
C LEU A 128 18.10 -30.00 -10.86
N SER A 129 17.23 -29.57 -11.78
CA SER A 129 16.46 -30.45 -12.65
C SER A 129 17.24 -30.99 -13.86
N LEU A 130 18.16 -30.19 -14.44
CA LEU A 130 18.82 -30.49 -15.72
C LEU A 130 20.26 -31.00 -15.62
N ILE A 131 20.98 -30.75 -14.53
CA ILE A 131 22.38 -31.20 -14.39
C ILE A 131 22.45 -32.73 -14.37
N ASP A 132 23.44 -33.38 -14.98
CA ASP A 132 23.65 -34.84 -14.84
C ASP A 132 22.42 -35.67 -15.28
N ILE A 133 21.76 -35.27 -16.38
CA ILE A 133 20.77 -36.11 -17.06
C ILE A 133 21.53 -37.15 -17.89
N TYR A 134 21.24 -38.43 -17.65
CA TYR A 134 21.82 -39.54 -18.39
C TYR A 134 21.46 -39.45 -19.88
N HIS A 135 22.42 -39.00 -20.71
CA HIS A 135 22.30 -38.83 -22.17
C HIS A 135 21.02 -38.12 -22.67
N GLY A 136 20.42 -37.22 -21.88
CA GLY A 136 19.17 -36.56 -22.25
C GLY A 136 17.89 -37.39 -22.05
N ASP A 137 17.92 -38.44 -21.23
CA ASP A 137 16.74 -39.26 -20.94
C ASP A 137 15.64 -38.46 -20.19
N LEU A 138 14.50 -38.32 -20.86
CA LEU A 138 13.33 -37.59 -20.37
C LEU A 138 12.72 -38.20 -19.10
N ILE A 139 12.92 -39.49 -18.82
CA ILE A 139 12.41 -40.15 -17.61
C ILE A 139 13.24 -39.82 -16.38
N PHE A 140 14.55 -39.60 -16.54
CA PHE A 140 15.38 -39.05 -15.46
C PHE A 140 14.91 -37.64 -15.12
N LEU A 141 14.67 -36.82 -16.14
CA LEU A 141 14.15 -35.47 -15.97
C LEU A 141 12.77 -35.47 -15.29
N ALA A 142 11.82 -36.30 -15.76
CA ALA A 142 10.48 -36.39 -15.18
C ALA A 142 10.51 -36.77 -13.69
N LYS A 143 11.25 -37.82 -13.32
CA LYS A 143 11.39 -38.22 -11.91
C LYS A 143 12.00 -37.10 -11.06
N ARG A 144 12.97 -36.39 -11.61
CA ARG A 144 13.65 -35.32 -10.90
C ARG A 144 12.77 -34.11 -10.69
N LEU A 145 12.02 -33.68 -11.70
CA LEU A 145 11.04 -32.60 -11.59
C LEU A 145 10.01 -32.88 -10.48
N GLY A 146 9.56 -34.13 -10.36
CA GLY A 146 8.66 -34.54 -9.27
C GLY A 146 9.33 -34.54 -7.89
N ARG A 147 10.57 -35.06 -7.77
CA ARG A 147 11.27 -35.12 -6.48
C ARG A 147 11.72 -33.75 -5.97
N VAL A 148 12.28 -32.91 -6.84
CA VAL A 148 12.75 -31.56 -6.48
C VAL A 148 11.58 -30.69 -6.04
N SER A 149 10.47 -30.68 -6.79
CA SER A 149 9.28 -29.92 -6.43
C SER A 149 8.67 -30.37 -5.09
N ALA A 150 8.59 -31.67 -4.83
CA ALA A 150 8.12 -32.20 -3.55
C ALA A 150 9.04 -31.82 -2.38
N ASN A 151 10.36 -31.89 -2.58
CA ASN A 151 11.35 -31.53 -1.55
C ASN A 151 11.30 -30.04 -1.16
N CYS A 152 10.76 -29.17 -2.02
CA CYS A 152 10.53 -27.76 -1.71
C CYS A 152 9.31 -27.52 -0.81
N LEU A 153 8.39 -28.48 -0.63
CA LEU A 153 7.14 -28.27 0.11
C LEU A 153 7.35 -27.85 1.58
N PRO A 154 8.23 -28.50 2.38
CA PRO A 154 8.45 -28.05 3.76
C PRO A 154 8.95 -26.62 3.83
N THR A 155 9.84 -26.22 2.90
CA THR A 155 10.31 -24.83 2.82
C THR A 155 9.17 -23.89 2.46
N VAL A 156 8.34 -24.23 1.47
CA VAL A 156 7.19 -23.42 1.06
C VAL A 156 6.20 -23.22 2.21
N LEU A 157 5.92 -24.26 3.01
CA LEU A 157 5.05 -24.17 4.18
C LEU A 157 5.69 -23.38 5.32
N PHE A 158 6.98 -23.62 5.60
CA PHE A 158 7.73 -22.91 6.64
C PHE A 158 7.72 -21.39 6.42
N LEU A 159 7.87 -20.93 5.17
CA LEU A 159 7.85 -19.51 4.81
C LEU A 159 6.50 -18.81 5.11
N THR A 160 5.44 -19.56 5.39
CA THR A 160 4.10 -19.02 5.70
C THR A 160 3.80 -18.90 7.19
N LEU A 161 4.70 -19.39 8.05
CA LEU A 161 4.50 -19.39 9.50
C LEU A 161 4.32 -17.97 10.04
N ARG A 162 3.37 -17.81 10.97
CA ARG A 162 3.01 -16.53 11.60
C ARG A 162 2.99 -16.69 13.13
N PRO A 163 3.79 -15.91 13.88
CA PRO A 163 4.87 -15.04 13.43
C PRO A 163 5.98 -15.85 12.73
N SER A 164 6.86 -15.15 12.03
CA SER A 164 8.02 -15.81 11.41
C SER A 164 8.86 -16.49 12.51
N PRO A 165 9.24 -17.77 12.34
CA PRO A 165 10.13 -18.46 13.27
C PRO A 165 11.59 -17.96 13.15
N LEU A 166 11.91 -17.23 12.07
CA LEU A 166 13.24 -16.70 11.83
C LEU A 166 13.47 -15.41 12.64
N PRO A 167 14.64 -15.25 13.28
CA PRO A 167 14.94 -14.06 14.06
C PRO A 167 15.00 -12.81 13.17
N ASN A 168 14.53 -11.68 13.70
CA ASN A 168 14.56 -10.36 13.05
C ASN A 168 14.03 -10.37 11.61
N THR A 169 13.05 -11.23 11.31
CA THR A 169 12.51 -11.42 9.97
C THR A 169 11.00 -11.31 10.03
N LEU A 170 10.43 -10.32 9.33
CA LEU A 170 8.99 -10.16 9.24
C LEU A 170 8.40 -11.17 8.26
N TYR A 171 7.32 -11.86 8.63
CA TYR A 171 6.69 -12.87 7.76
C TYR A 171 6.27 -12.31 6.38
N LEU A 172 5.94 -11.01 6.30
CA LEU A 172 5.56 -10.33 5.05
C LEU A 172 6.68 -10.35 4.00
N THR A 173 7.97 -10.34 4.41
CA THR A 173 9.11 -10.40 3.49
C THR A 173 9.32 -11.80 2.91
N LEU A 174 8.77 -12.84 3.55
CA LEU A 174 8.83 -14.23 3.12
C LEU A 174 7.72 -14.59 2.12
N ILE A 175 6.61 -13.85 2.12
CA ILE A 175 5.45 -14.12 1.24
C ILE A 175 5.81 -14.05 -0.26
N PRO A 176 6.59 -13.07 -0.76
CA PRO A 176 7.03 -13.05 -2.16
C PRO A 176 7.78 -14.33 -2.57
N ILE A 177 8.66 -14.82 -1.69
CA ILE A 177 9.42 -16.05 -1.88
C ILE A 177 8.47 -17.25 -1.95
N HIS A 178 7.55 -17.36 -0.99
CA HIS A 178 6.51 -18.40 -0.99
C HIS A 178 5.71 -18.40 -2.29
N LYS A 179 5.24 -17.24 -2.76
CA LYS A 179 4.42 -17.12 -3.99
C LYS A 179 5.17 -17.59 -5.24
N TRP A 180 6.40 -17.11 -5.44
CA TRP A 180 7.16 -17.44 -6.64
C TRP A 180 7.68 -18.87 -6.63
N LEU A 181 8.21 -19.33 -5.49
CA LEU A 181 8.62 -20.73 -5.33
C LEU A 181 7.44 -21.67 -5.58
N SER A 182 6.26 -21.38 -5.02
CA SER A 182 5.04 -22.18 -5.22
C SER A 182 4.63 -22.28 -6.69
N ARG A 183 4.68 -21.17 -7.44
CA ARG A 183 4.35 -21.18 -8.89
C ARG A 183 5.31 -22.06 -9.69
N LEU A 184 6.60 -22.00 -9.37
CA LEU A 184 7.61 -22.78 -10.07
C LEU A 184 7.50 -24.28 -9.76
N ILE A 185 7.22 -24.67 -8.51
CA ILE A 185 7.02 -26.09 -8.18
C ILE A 185 5.77 -26.67 -8.84
N ILE A 186 4.69 -25.88 -8.96
CA ILE A 186 3.47 -26.29 -9.68
C ILE A 186 3.78 -26.47 -11.17
N LEU A 187 4.55 -25.54 -11.76
CA LEU A 187 5.02 -25.68 -13.14
C LEU A 187 5.84 -26.97 -13.32
N GLN A 188 6.76 -27.28 -12.41
CA GLN A 188 7.52 -28.53 -12.45
C GLN A 188 6.62 -29.77 -12.33
N ALA A 189 5.58 -29.74 -11.49
CA ALA A 189 4.61 -30.83 -11.35
C ALA A 189 3.77 -31.04 -12.63
N VAL A 190 3.40 -29.96 -13.32
CA VAL A 190 2.72 -30.03 -14.62
C VAL A 190 3.65 -30.64 -15.67
N ILE A 191 4.90 -30.17 -15.78
CA ILE A 191 5.88 -30.70 -16.74
C ILE A 191 6.17 -32.18 -16.44
N HIS A 192 6.33 -32.55 -15.17
CA HIS A 192 6.46 -33.94 -14.73
C HIS A 192 5.32 -34.81 -15.26
N THR A 193 4.08 -34.36 -15.11
CA THR A 193 2.89 -35.09 -15.57
C THR A 193 2.88 -35.20 -17.10
N LEU A 194 3.15 -34.11 -17.82
CA LEU A 194 3.17 -34.10 -19.28
C LEU A 194 4.20 -35.06 -19.86
N ILE A 195 5.41 -35.12 -19.29
CA ILE A 195 6.44 -36.06 -19.75
C ILE A 195 6.00 -37.52 -19.51
N TYR A 196 5.36 -37.81 -18.37
CA TYR A 196 4.84 -39.15 -18.09
C TYR A 196 3.67 -39.55 -19.01
N LEU A 197 2.78 -38.62 -19.34
CA LEU A 197 1.70 -38.84 -20.31
C LEU A 197 2.25 -39.14 -21.71
N ALA A 198 3.23 -38.35 -22.16
CA ALA A 198 3.91 -38.59 -23.43
C ALA A 198 4.61 -39.96 -23.46
N TYR A 199 5.24 -40.35 -22.35
CA TYR A 199 5.86 -41.67 -22.18
C TYR A 199 4.85 -42.82 -22.24
N PHE A 200 3.71 -42.69 -21.56
CA PHE A 200 2.66 -43.72 -21.57
C PHE A 200 2.02 -43.87 -22.94
N ASN A 201 1.80 -42.75 -23.64
CA ASN A 201 1.27 -42.75 -24.99
C ASN A 201 2.23 -43.43 -25.98
N ARG A 202 3.52 -43.06 -25.96
CA ARG A 202 4.54 -43.63 -26.87
C ARG A 202 4.72 -45.14 -26.70
N ASN A 203 4.59 -45.65 -25.47
CA ASN A 203 4.82 -47.06 -25.16
C ASN A 203 3.52 -47.87 -25.04
N GLY A 204 2.35 -47.28 -25.29
CA GLY A 204 1.06 -47.96 -25.17
C GLY A 204 0.72 -48.46 -23.75
N THR A 205 1.23 -47.80 -22.69
CA THR A 205 1.10 -48.28 -21.30
C THR A 205 0.16 -47.44 -20.43
N TRP A 206 -0.95 -46.98 -21.00
CA TRP A 206 -1.95 -46.15 -20.32
C TRP A 206 -2.54 -46.76 -19.04
N ALA A 207 -2.63 -48.10 -18.94
CA ALA A 207 -3.04 -48.78 -17.72
C ALA A 207 -2.18 -48.41 -16.50
N LYS A 208 -0.93 -47.97 -16.70
CA LYS A 208 -0.08 -47.50 -15.60
C LYS A 208 -0.55 -46.17 -15.03
N ALA A 209 -1.20 -45.30 -15.80
CA ALA A 209 -1.66 -43.99 -15.35
C ALA A 209 -2.79 -44.08 -14.30
N ILE A 210 -3.56 -45.18 -14.30
CA ILE A 210 -4.72 -45.41 -13.42
C ILE A 210 -4.35 -46.32 -12.22
N LYS A 211 -3.08 -46.71 -12.09
CA LYS A 211 -2.65 -47.42 -10.88
C LYS A 211 -2.86 -46.54 -9.66
N VAL A 212 -3.23 -47.16 -8.53
CA VAL A 212 -3.55 -46.48 -7.27
C VAL A 212 -2.52 -45.42 -6.90
N GLU A 213 -1.24 -45.69 -7.10
CA GLU A 213 -0.17 -44.75 -6.75
C GLU A 213 -0.10 -43.54 -7.68
N ASN A 214 -0.50 -43.69 -8.94
CA ASN A 214 -0.62 -42.60 -9.89
C ASN A 214 -1.94 -41.85 -9.75
N ILE A 215 -3.02 -42.49 -9.28
CA ILE A 215 -4.27 -41.82 -8.89
C ILE A 215 -3.98 -40.76 -7.81
N TYR A 216 -3.19 -41.08 -6.78
CA TYR A 216 -2.77 -40.08 -5.79
C TYR A 216 -2.00 -38.91 -6.43
N GLY A 217 -1.19 -39.18 -7.47
CA GLY A 217 -0.52 -38.14 -8.27
C GLY A 217 -1.51 -37.24 -9.02
N TRP A 218 -2.58 -37.80 -9.59
CA TRP A 218 -3.66 -37.03 -10.22
C TRP A 218 -4.42 -36.16 -9.23
N VAL A 219 -4.72 -36.69 -8.04
CA VAL A 219 -5.36 -35.91 -6.97
C VAL A 219 -4.45 -34.76 -6.51
N ALA A 220 -3.15 -35.01 -6.35
CA ALA A 220 -2.17 -33.98 -6.02
C ALA A 220 -2.08 -32.90 -7.12
N LEU A 221 -2.04 -33.29 -8.39
CA LEU A 221 -2.03 -32.37 -9.52
C LEU A 221 -3.31 -31.51 -9.56
N ALA A 222 -4.48 -32.13 -9.38
CA ALA A 222 -5.75 -31.41 -9.33
C ALA A 222 -5.76 -30.38 -8.19
N ALA A 223 -5.26 -30.73 -7.01
CA ALA A 223 -5.12 -29.81 -5.89
C ALA A 223 -4.14 -28.66 -6.19
N PHE A 224 -2.99 -28.94 -6.81
CA PHE A 224 -2.05 -27.89 -7.25
C PHE A 224 -2.67 -26.93 -8.27
N LEU A 225 -3.42 -27.47 -9.24
CA LEU A 225 -4.12 -26.66 -10.24
C LEU A 225 -5.24 -25.82 -9.62
N MET A 226 -5.97 -26.37 -8.65
CA MET A 226 -6.98 -25.61 -7.92
C MET A 226 -6.35 -24.47 -7.11
N ILE A 227 -5.22 -24.72 -6.44
CA ILE A 227 -4.47 -23.68 -5.73
C ILE A 227 -4.01 -22.57 -6.69
N ILE A 228 -3.41 -22.90 -7.84
CA ILE A 228 -2.87 -21.85 -8.73
C ILE A 228 -3.98 -20.97 -9.32
N VAL A 229 -5.12 -21.56 -9.72
CA VAL A 229 -6.26 -20.84 -10.28
C VAL A 229 -6.89 -19.92 -9.22
N THR A 230 -7.16 -20.46 -8.03
CA THR A 230 -7.78 -19.67 -6.94
C THR A 230 -6.84 -18.60 -6.39
N SER A 231 -5.53 -18.79 -6.50
CA SER A 231 -4.52 -17.83 -6.04
C SER A 231 -4.24 -16.69 -7.04
N LEU A 232 -4.84 -16.71 -8.24
CA LEU A 232 -4.74 -15.62 -9.20
C LEU A 232 -5.30 -14.33 -8.60
N SER A 233 -4.64 -13.19 -8.85
CA SER A 233 -5.00 -11.91 -8.22
C SER A 233 -6.47 -11.54 -8.45
N ARG A 234 -6.96 -11.72 -9.69
CA ARG A 234 -8.36 -11.45 -10.06
C ARG A 234 -9.35 -12.31 -9.28
N PHE A 235 -9.02 -13.59 -9.11
CA PHE A 235 -9.85 -14.54 -8.39
C PHE A 235 -9.85 -14.24 -6.89
N ARG A 236 -8.65 -14.16 -6.29
CA ARG A 236 -8.43 -13.94 -4.86
C ARG A 236 -9.08 -12.66 -4.34
N VAL A 237 -9.02 -11.57 -5.10
CA VAL A 237 -9.61 -10.28 -4.67
C VAL A 237 -11.13 -10.33 -4.70
N LYS A 238 -11.74 -11.07 -5.65
CA LYS A 238 -13.19 -11.17 -5.77
C LYS A 238 -13.79 -12.21 -4.81
N TRP A 239 -13.11 -13.35 -4.65
CA TRP A 239 -13.60 -14.51 -3.92
C TRP A 239 -12.61 -14.92 -2.83
N TYR A 240 -12.25 -13.98 -1.95
CA TYR A 240 -11.21 -14.18 -0.94
C TYR A 240 -11.48 -15.37 0.00
N LYS A 241 -12.71 -15.49 0.53
CA LYS A 241 -13.10 -16.58 1.42
C LYS A 241 -12.92 -17.95 0.76
N MET A 242 -13.31 -18.08 -0.50
CA MET A 242 -13.19 -19.34 -1.26
C MET A 242 -11.74 -19.66 -1.59
N PHE A 243 -10.96 -18.65 -2.00
CA PHE A 243 -9.51 -18.79 -2.17
C PHE A 243 -8.87 -19.31 -0.88
N TYR A 244 -9.17 -18.69 0.26
CA TYR A 244 -8.55 -19.02 1.53
C TYR A 244 -8.91 -20.45 1.98
N PHE A 245 -10.19 -20.82 1.85
CA PHE A 245 -10.67 -22.17 2.13
C PHE A 245 -9.99 -23.23 1.25
N LEU A 246 -10.04 -23.07 -0.08
CA LEU A 246 -9.46 -24.05 -1.02
C LEU A 246 -7.94 -24.15 -0.88
N HIS A 247 -7.25 -23.05 -0.59
CA HIS A 247 -5.81 -23.07 -0.38
C HIS A 247 -5.41 -23.94 0.82
N TYR A 248 -6.11 -23.81 1.96
CA TYR A 248 -5.83 -24.61 3.15
C TYR A 248 -6.21 -26.09 2.96
N THR A 249 -7.40 -26.38 2.41
CA THR A 249 -7.87 -27.76 2.23
C THR A 249 -7.01 -28.53 1.21
N CYS A 250 -6.69 -27.92 0.07
CA CYS A 250 -5.78 -28.52 -0.90
C CYS A 250 -4.39 -28.77 -0.35
N THR A 251 -3.88 -27.89 0.52
CA THR A 251 -2.55 -28.07 1.12
C THR A 251 -2.48 -29.36 1.93
N TRP A 252 -3.50 -29.64 2.74
CA TRP A 252 -3.60 -30.92 3.47
C TRP A 252 -3.71 -32.13 2.54
N ILE A 253 -4.54 -32.04 1.50
CA ILE A 253 -4.69 -33.11 0.50
C ILE A 253 -3.34 -33.40 -0.18
N ILE A 254 -2.60 -32.38 -0.59
CA ILE A 254 -1.28 -32.52 -1.24
C ILE A 254 -0.30 -33.25 -0.30
N VAL A 255 -0.24 -32.86 0.98
CA VAL A 255 0.68 -33.49 1.95
C VAL A 255 0.40 -34.99 2.10
N PHE A 256 -0.87 -35.40 2.23
CA PHE A 256 -1.22 -36.82 2.40
C PHE A 256 -1.09 -37.64 1.11
N THR A 257 -1.53 -37.09 -0.03
CA THR A 257 -1.47 -37.79 -1.33
C THR A 257 -0.02 -38.04 -1.76
N LEU A 258 0.89 -37.08 -1.51
CA LEU A 258 2.30 -37.20 -1.87
C LEU A 258 3.04 -38.27 -1.08
N GLN A 259 2.65 -38.54 0.17
CA GLN A 259 3.22 -39.63 0.97
C GLN A 259 3.11 -40.99 0.25
N VAL A 260 1.99 -41.24 -0.42
CA VAL A 260 1.71 -42.51 -1.12
C VAL A 260 2.23 -42.48 -2.56
N HIS A 261 2.20 -41.31 -3.21
CA HIS A 261 2.62 -41.16 -4.61
C HIS A 261 4.14 -41.24 -4.80
N ILE A 262 4.93 -40.61 -3.92
CA ILE A 262 6.37 -40.40 -4.14
C ILE A 262 7.16 -41.71 -3.94
N ARG A 263 7.96 -42.06 -4.96
CA ARG A 263 8.88 -43.22 -5.01
C ARG A 263 10.23 -42.75 -5.59
N PRO A 264 11.38 -43.39 -5.27
CA PRO A 264 11.55 -44.74 -4.71
C PRO A 264 11.69 -44.81 -3.19
N GLN A 265 12.17 -43.75 -2.53
CA GLN A 265 12.29 -43.70 -1.07
C GLN A 265 11.00 -43.16 -0.43
N PRO A 266 10.61 -43.70 0.74
CA PRO A 266 9.44 -43.22 1.46
C PRO A 266 9.59 -41.73 1.79
N PHE A 267 8.53 -40.96 1.56
CA PHE A 267 8.53 -39.51 1.76
C PHE A 267 8.20 -39.12 3.23
N THR A 268 8.17 -40.10 4.13
CA THR A 268 7.64 -39.99 5.50
C THR A 268 8.25 -38.83 6.29
N LEU A 269 9.56 -38.62 6.21
CA LEU A 269 10.23 -37.54 6.96
C LEU A 269 9.73 -36.15 6.53
N TYR A 270 9.57 -35.93 5.23
CA TYR A 270 9.05 -34.67 4.69
C TYR A 270 7.57 -34.49 5.03
N THR A 271 6.78 -35.57 4.98
CA THR A 271 5.36 -35.57 5.39
C THR A 271 5.22 -35.20 6.87
N ILE A 272 6.03 -35.82 7.75
CA ILE A 272 6.05 -35.48 9.18
C ILE A 272 6.41 -34.01 9.38
N ALA A 273 7.46 -33.51 8.71
CA ALA A 273 7.85 -32.10 8.78
C ALA A 273 6.69 -31.16 8.34
N ASN A 274 6.03 -31.46 7.22
CA ASN A 274 4.88 -30.70 6.74
C ASN A 274 3.72 -30.70 7.76
N CYS A 275 3.37 -31.87 8.30
CA CYS A 275 2.33 -31.99 9.31
C CYS A 275 2.67 -31.22 10.59
N LEU A 276 3.92 -31.30 11.07
CA LEU A 276 4.37 -30.55 12.24
C LEU A 276 4.27 -29.03 12.03
N ILE A 277 4.63 -28.54 10.84
CA ILE A 277 4.50 -27.12 10.49
C ILE A 277 3.03 -26.69 10.52
N LEU A 278 2.14 -27.44 9.86
CA LEU A 278 0.71 -27.11 9.77
C LEU A 278 0.01 -27.17 11.14
N ILE A 279 0.22 -28.24 11.90
CA ILE A 279 -0.35 -28.42 13.25
C ILE A 279 0.21 -27.35 14.19
N GLY A 280 1.53 -27.12 14.15
CA GLY A 280 2.18 -26.10 14.97
C GLY A 280 1.59 -24.71 14.74
N GLN A 281 1.29 -24.35 13.49
CA GLN A 281 0.64 -23.08 13.15
C GLN A 281 -0.78 -22.96 13.73
N ILE A 282 -1.56 -24.05 13.71
CA ILE A 282 -2.92 -24.08 14.28
C ILE A 282 -2.83 -23.96 15.80
N SER A 283 -2.02 -24.80 16.44
CA SER A 283 -1.85 -24.82 17.90
C SER A 283 -1.36 -23.47 18.44
N TYR A 284 -0.38 -22.85 17.78
CA TYR A 284 0.14 -21.54 18.17
C TYR A 284 -0.92 -20.43 18.08
N ARG A 285 -1.75 -20.47 17.03
CA ARG A 285 -2.84 -19.50 16.85
C ARG A 285 -3.93 -19.65 17.90
N VAL A 286 -4.33 -20.89 18.20
CA VAL A 286 -5.30 -21.19 19.26
C VAL A 286 -4.77 -20.70 20.60
N TYR A 287 -3.49 -20.95 20.89
CA TYR A 287 -2.83 -20.46 22.11
C TYR A 287 -2.86 -18.92 22.24
N LEU A 288 -2.67 -18.20 21.14
CA LEU A 288 -2.70 -16.73 21.12
C LEU A 288 -4.11 -16.11 21.04
N THR A 289 -5.16 -16.91 20.83
CA THR A 289 -6.52 -16.39 20.71
C THR A 289 -7.17 -16.28 22.10
N ARG A 290 -7.75 -15.12 22.40
CA ARG A 290 -8.60 -14.90 23.58
C ARG A 290 -10.04 -14.65 23.13
N VAL A 291 -10.96 -15.03 24.01
CA VAL A 291 -12.40 -14.81 23.83
C VAL A 291 -12.79 -13.65 24.73
N SER A 292 -13.44 -12.65 24.15
CA SER A 292 -14.02 -11.55 24.91
C SER A 292 -15.38 -11.93 25.50
N GLN A 293 -15.67 -11.39 26.68
CA GLN A 293 -16.99 -11.45 27.31
C GLN A 293 -17.95 -10.46 26.65
N LYS A 294 -19.24 -10.54 27.01
CA LYS A 294 -20.22 -9.55 26.56
C LYS A 294 -19.84 -8.17 27.16
N ASP A 295 -20.04 -7.12 26.38
CA ASP A 295 -19.82 -5.71 26.76
C ASP A 295 -18.37 -5.27 27.05
N GLU A 296 -17.38 -6.16 26.96
CA GLU A 296 -15.96 -5.78 27.09
C GLU A 296 -15.42 -5.00 25.87
N VAL A 297 -16.04 -5.18 24.70
CA VAL A 297 -15.72 -4.47 23.46
C VAL A 297 -16.73 -3.36 23.24
N ARG A 298 -16.26 -2.11 23.32
CA ARG A 298 -17.07 -0.91 23.11
C ARG A 298 -16.82 -0.35 21.71
N VAL A 299 -17.87 -0.17 20.95
CA VAL A 299 -17.89 0.42 19.60
C VAL A 299 -18.51 1.80 19.69
N ILE A 300 -17.74 2.80 19.28
CA ILE A 300 -18.10 4.21 19.25
C ILE A 300 -18.09 4.66 17.80
N ASP A 301 -19.26 5.02 17.27
CA ASP A 301 -19.37 5.55 15.92
C ASP A 301 -18.94 7.02 15.89
N VAL A 302 -17.89 7.31 15.14
CA VAL A 302 -17.31 8.65 15.05
C VAL A 302 -17.84 9.39 13.82
N SER A 303 -17.88 8.70 12.69
CA SER A 303 -18.41 9.22 11.43
C SER A 303 -19.24 8.13 10.74
N PRO A 304 -19.93 8.45 9.62
CA PRO A 304 -20.60 7.44 8.82
C PRO A 304 -19.66 6.34 8.29
N ASN A 305 -18.38 6.67 8.10
CA ASN A 305 -17.39 5.77 7.51
C ASN A 305 -16.44 5.15 8.53
N LEU A 306 -16.39 5.68 9.77
CA LEU A 306 -15.34 5.39 10.73
C LEU A 306 -15.90 5.08 12.13
N ALA A 307 -15.41 4.00 12.73
CA ALA A 307 -15.73 3.58 14.09
C ALA A 307 -14.45 3.44 14.93
N LEU A 308 -14.52 3.89 16.18
CA LEU A 308 -13.50 3.70 17.20
C LEU A 308 -13.92 2.52 18.09
N ILE A 309 -13.04 1.53 18.23
CA ILE A 309 -13.29 0.36 19.07
C ILE A 309 -12.32 0.36 20.24
N GLU A 310 -12.84 0.10 21.43
CA GLU A 310 -12.09 0.08 22.66
C GLU A 310 -12.32 -1.23 23.41
N PHE A 311 -11.23 -1.81 23.93
CA PHE A 311 -11.29 -3.04 24.71
C PHE A 311 -10.11 -3.12 25.69
N PRO A 312 -10.21 -3.89 26.79
CA PRO A 312 -9.15 -3.97 27.79
C PRO A 312 -7.89 -4.70 27.27
N ASN A 313 -6.71 -4.28 27.72
CA ASN A 313 -5.43 -4.89 27.32
C ASN A 313 -5.31 -6.38 27.71
N THR A 314 -6.10 -6.85 28.68
CA THR A 314 -6.14 -8.26 29.11
C THR A 314 -6.62 -9.22 28.01
N LEU A 315 -7.35 -8.72 27.00
CA LEU A 315 -7.80 -9.52 25.86
C LEU A 315 -6.71 -9.80 24.83
N ILE A 316 -5.53 -9.19 24.99
CA ILE A 316 -4.39 -9.45 24.12
C ILE A 316 -3.47 -10.47 24.81
N ALA A 317 -3.46 -11.72 24.31
CA ALA A 317 -2.66 -12.81 24.91
C ALA A 317 -1.15 -12.49 24.98
N LYS A 318 -0.62 -11.88 23.92
CA LYS A 318 0.76 -11.42 23.82
C LYS A 318 0.74 -9.93 23.50
N PRO A 319 1.10 -9.04 24.44
CA PRO A 319 1.08 -7.59 24.21
C PRO A 319 2.16 -7.20 23.18
N ALA A 320 1.96 -6.05 22.54
CA ALA A 320 2.90 -5.58 21.52
C ALA A 320 4.26 -5.19 22.11
N SER A 321 5.31 -5.39 21.31
CA SER A 321 6.67 -4.97 21.63
C SER A 321 7.07 -3.67 20.93
N ALA A 322 6.28 -3.23 19.95
CA ALA A 322 6.52 -2.02 19.16
C ALA A 322 5.20 -1.24 18.92
N PRO A 323 5.27 0.09 18.72
CA PRO A 323 4.11 0.90 18.36
C PRO A 323 3.57 0.52 16.97
N GLY A 324 2.29 0.74 16.72
CA GLY A 324 1.66 0.45 15.42
C GLY A 324 1.48 -1.05 15.15
N ALA A 325 1.41 -1.89 16.19
CA ALA A 325 1.17 -3.32 16.04
C ALA A 325 -0.25 -3.65 15.62
N HIS A 326 -0.40 -4.82 15.00
CA HIS A 326 -1.67 -5.26 14.44
C HIS A 326 -2.23 -6.44 15.22
N ILE A 327 -3.54 -6.49 15.37
CA ILE A 327 -4.25 -7.65 15.87
C ILE A 327 -5.10 -8.23 14.76
N ARG A 328 -5.58 -9.47 14.94
CA ARG A 328 -6.69 -9.97 14.12
C ARG A 328 -7.86 -10.35 14.97
N LEU A 329 -9.05 -10.02 14.49
CA LEU A 329 -10.29 -10.28 15.22
C LEU A 329 -11.37 -10.88 14.31
N THR A 330 -12.29 -11.61 14.91
CA THR A 330 -13.49 -12.15 14.26
C THR A 330 -14.63 -12.29 15.27
N ASN A 331 -15.84 -12.50 14.79
CA ASN A 331 -17.02 -12.73 15.62
C ASN A 331 -16.99 -14.12 16.29
N TYR A 332 -17.46 -14.18 17.52
CA TYR A 332 -17.69 -15.43 18.22
C TYR A 332 -18.99 -16.10 17.71
N SER A 333 -18.93 -17.41 17.41
CA SER A 333 -20.12 -18.20 17.08
C SER A 333 -20.49 -19.13 18.25
N SER A 334 -21.78 -19.32 18.50
CA SER A 334 -22.32 -20.25 19.51
C SER A 334 -21.95 -21.70 19.20
N SER A 335 -22.07 -22.10 17.94
CA SER A 335 -21.81 -23.44 17.43
C SER A 335 -20.36 -23.87 17.64
N LEU A 336 -20.15 -25.00 18.34
CA LEU A 336 -18.81 -25.55 18.59
C LEU A 336 -18.09 -25.92 17.29
N ILE A 337 -18.80 -26.50 16.33
CA ILE A 337 -18.26 -26.91 15.02
C ILE A 337 -17.75 -25.68 14.27
N VAL A 338 -18.54 -24.59 14.23
CA VAL A 338 -18.15 -23.33 13.59
C VAL A 338 -16.93 -22.74 14.29
N ARG A 339 -16.84 -22.83 15.62
CA ARG A 339 -15.65 -22.37 16.36
C ARG A 339 -14.38 -23.16 16.00
N ILE A 340 -14.48 -24.49 15.93
CA ILE A 340 -13.36 -25.34 15.52
C ILE A 340 -12.95 -25.01 14.08
N PHE A 341 -13.93 -24.88 13.18
CA PHE A 341 -13.69 -24.53 11.80
C PHE A 341 -13.03 -23.15 11.65
N LYS A 342 -13.49 -22.14 12.40
CA LYS A 342 -12.87 -20.80 12.44
C LYS A 342 -11.44 -20.81 12.96
N GLN A 343 -11.07 -21.76 13.82
CA GLN A 343 -9.67 -21.88 14.28
C GLN A 343 -8.79 -22.62 13.27
N LEU A 344 -9.36 -23.60 12.54
CA LEU A 344 -8.65 -24.34 11.51
C LEU A 344 -8.43 -23.51 10.24
N ILE A 345 -9.46 -22.75 9.83
CA ILE A 345 -9.47 -21.87 8.66
C ILE A 345 -9.91 -20.47 9.12
N PRO A 346 -8.99 -19.69 9.69
CA PRO A 346 -9.30 -18.41 10.32
C PRO A 346 -9.41 -17.28 9.31
N ASN A 347 -10.64 -16.92 9.01
CA ASN A 347 -10.99 -15.68 8.33
C ASN A 347 -11.04 -14.54 9.36
N TYR A 348 -9.88 -14.13 9.89
CA TYR A 348 -9.78 -13.06 10.88
C TYR A 348 -9.36 -11.76 10.21
N HIS A 349 -10.01 -10.66 10.55
CA HIS A 349 -9.76 -9.35 9.98
C HIS A 349 -8.61 -8.66 10.70
N PRO A 350 -7.58 -8.17 9.99
CA PRO A 350 -6.47 -7.45 10.58
C PRO A 350 -6.85 -6.00 10.89
N TYR A 351 -6.43 -5.50 12.06
CA TYR A 351 -6.59 -4.10 12.45
C TYR A 351 -5.37 -3.62 13.21
N THR A 352 -5.05 -2.34 13.05
CA THR A 352 -3.89 -1.70 13.68
C THR A 352 -4.29 -1.09 15.03
N LEU A 353 -3.49 -1.34 16.05
CA LEU A 353 -3.62 -0.73 17.37
C LEU A 353 -3.13 0.71 17.32
N VAL A 354 -4.01 1.63 17.69
CA VAL A 354 -3.69 3.06 17.84
C VAL A 354 -3.06 3.36 19.20
N SER A 355 -3.37 2.53 20.18
CA SER A 355 -2.87 2.58 21.55
C SER A 355 -1.47 1.98 21.68
N LEU A 356 -0.77 2.39 22.74
CA LEU A 356 0.49 1.78 23.13
C LEU A 356 0.23 0.58 24.07
N PRO A 357 1.15 -0.39 24.16
CA PRO A 357 1.00 -1.56 25.03
C PRO A 357 0.89 -1.25 26.53
N GLN A 358 1.29 -0.05 26.95
CA GLN A 358 1.18 0.41 28.34
C GLN A 358 -0.21 0.94 28.67
N ASP A 359 -0.99 1.31 27.66
CA ASP A 359 -2.30 1.90 27.87
C ASP A 359 -3.24 0.83 28.45
N ARG A 360 -4.07 1.24 29.42
CA ARG A 360 -5.03 0.34 30.09
C ARG A 360 -6.05 -0.23 29.11
N VAL A 361 -6.49 0.61 28.18
CA VAL A 361 -7.46 0.30 27.13
C VAL A 361 -6.75 0.34 25.80
N GLN A 362 -7.03 -0.65 24.97
CA GLN A 362 -6.53 -0.76 23.62
C GLN A 362 -7.59 -0.21 22.65
N LYS A 363 -7.14 0.59 21.68
CA LYS A 363 -8.02 1.29 20.74
C LYS A 363 -7.72 0.87 19.30
N LEU A 364 -8.76 0.67 18.51
CA LEU A 364 -8.69 0.43 17.07
C LEU A 364 -9.49 1.49 16.35
N LEU A 365 -9.01 1.89 15.19
CA LEU A 365 -9.75 2.72 14.27
C LEU A 365 -10.12 1.89 13.04
N ILE A 366 -11.42 1.68 12.82
CA ILE A 366 -11.92 0.77 11.79
C ILE A 366 -12.85 1.52 10.85
N ARG A 367 -12.54 1.44 9.55
CA ARG A 367 -13.46 1.84 8.50
C ARG A 367 -14.64 0.87 8.46
N LYS A 368 -15.87 1.40 8.48
CA LYS A 368 -17.09 0.58 8.41
C LYS A 368 -17.11 -0.16 7.08
N SER A 369 -17.19 -1.49 7.16
CA SER A 369 -17.23 -2.39 6.01
C SER A 369 -18.41 -3.36 6.13
N ASN A 370 -18.40 -4.44 5.35
CA ASN A 370 -19.39 -5.52 5.50
C ASN A 370 -19.24 -6.24 6.84
N PHE A 371 -18.00 -6.39 7.31
CA PHE A 371 -17.75 -6.84 8.67
C PHE A 371 -17.89 -5.64 9.62
N ARG A 372 -18.86 -5.73 10.54
CA ARG A 372 -19.17 -4.71 11.54
C ARG A 372 -19.05 -5.28 12.94
N LEU A 373 -18.65 -4.42 13.86
CA LEU A 373 -18.60 -4.72 15.28
C LEU A 373 -19.79 -4.04 15.93
N TYR A 374 -20.46 -4.78 16.81
CA TYR A 374 -21.60 -4.36 17.60
C TYR A 374 -21.28 -4.44 19.09
N ASN A 375 -21.90 -3.55 19.86
CA ASN A 375 -21.87 -3.57 21.32
C ASN A 375 -22.60 -4.81 21.86
N GLY A 376 -22.16 -5.37 22.98
CA GLY A 376 -22.78 -6.55 23.61
C GLY A 376 -22.44 -7.91 22.99
N HIS A 377 -21.73 -7.93 21.86
CA HIS A 377 -21.30 -9.18 21.22
C HIS A 377 -19.92 -9.64 21.71
N ARG A 378 -19.67 -10.95 21.55
CA ARG A 378 -18.39 -11.58 21.88
C ARG A 378 -17.51 -11.68 20.63
N TYR A 379 -16.21 -11.51 20.84
CA TYR A 379 -15.22 -11.55 19.77
C TYR A 379 -14.06 -12.48 20.11
N LEU A 380 -13.47 -13.04 19.06
CA LEU A 380 -12.20 -13.76 19.13
C LEU A 380 -11.09 -12.79 18.74
N ILE A 381 -10.16 -12.52 19.65
CA ILE A 381 -9.06 -11.59 19.45
C ILE A 381 -7.75 -12.37 19.51
N THR A 382 -6.93 -12.28 18.46
CA THR A 382 -5.58 -12.85 18.46
C THR A 382 -4.56 -11.87 19.03
N GLY A 383 -3.50 -12.40 19.63
CA GLY A 383 -2.34 -11.61 20.09
C GLY A 383 -1.72 -10.74 18.99
N THR A 384 -0.82 -9.85 19.40
CA THR A 384 -0.27 -8.84 18.47
C THR A 384 0.74 -9.41 17.49
N TYR A 385 0.75 -8.81 16.30
CA TYR A 385 1.78 -8.93 15.28
C TYR A 385 2.54 -7.61 15.25
N ASP A 386 3.78 -7.63 15.74
CA ASP A 386 4.62 -6.44 15.80
C ASP A 386 5.06 -6.00 14.38
N PRO A 387 5.07 -4.69 14.08
CA PRO A 387 5.59 -4.17 12.84
C PRO A 387 7.13 -4.14 12.90
N HIS A 388 7.77 -4.32 11.75
CA HIS A 388 9.23 -4.29 11.67
C HIS A 388 9.72 -2.88 11.31
N LEU A 389 9.75 -2.00 12.31
CA LEU A 389 10.18 -0.60 12.18
C LEU A 389 11.71 -0.52 12.25
N LEU A 390 12.37 -0.35 11.10
CA LEU A 390 13.84 -0.36 10.98
C LEU A 390 14.54 0.75 11.76
N PHE A 391 13.86 1.85 12.04
CA PHE A 391 14.36 2.98 12.82
C PHE A 391 14.15 2.82 14.33
N LEU A 392 13.43 1.79 14.76
CA LEU A 392 13.17 1.52 16.18
C LEU A 392 13.88 0.23 16.60
N ASN A 393 14.92 0.38 17.39
CA ASN A 393 15.58 -0.75 18.04
C ASN A 393 14.95 -0.97 19.40
N TYR A 394 14.10 -1.98 19.49
CA TYR A 394 13.69 -2.54 20.78
C TYR A 394 14.56 -3.77 21.03
N LYS A 395 15.50 -3.69 21.98
CA LYS A 395 16.25 -4.88 22.42
C LYS A 395 15.26 -5.85 23.05
N GLN A 396 14.92 -6.91 22.33
CA GLN A 396 14.08 -8.00 22.83
C GLN A 396 14.92 -8.87 23.79
N THR A 397 15.42 -8.27 24.87
CA THR A 397 16.20 -8.98 25.88
C THR A 397 15.25 -9.67 26.85
N SER A 398 15.03 -10.97 26.62
CA SER A 398 14.38 -11.94 27.50
C SER A 398 12.89 -11.73 27.81
N SER A 399 12.21 -12.86 28.04
CA SER A 399 10.77 -13.11 27.97
C SER A 399 9.85 -12.32 28.92
N ASN A 400 10.32 -11.30 29.66
CA ASN A 400 9.56 -10.73 30.78
C ASN A 400 9.70 -9.21 31.03
N LYS A 401 10.13 -8.39 30.07
CA LYS A 401 10.10 -6.92 30.25
C LYS A 401 8.94 -6.28 29.48
N LYS A 402 8.00 -5.70 30.24
CA LYS A 402 6.90 -4.86 29.73
C LYS A 402 7.45 -3.76 28.82
N PHE A 403 6.75 -3.48 27.72
CA PHE A 403 7.07 -2.38 26.80
C PHE A 403 7.28 -1.07 27.58
N SER A 404 8.35 -0.34 27.27
CA SER A 404 8.74 0.89 27.94
C SER A 404 9.18 1.93 26.92
N LEU A 405 8.48 3.08 26.83
CA LEU A 405 8.86 4.16 25.92
C LEU A 405 10.32 4.60 26.14
N ALA A 406 10.73 4.77 27.41
CA ALA A 406 12.08 5.18 27.76
C ALA A 406 13.20 4.22 27.30
N LYS A 407 12.87 2.94 27.02
CA LYS A 407 13.85 1.92 26.59
C LYS A 407 13.92 1.75 25.08
N LEU A 408 13.06 2.44 24.32
CA LEU A 408 13.11 2.43 22.87
C LEU A 408 14.30 3.27 22.42
N HIS A 409 15.16 2.69 21.60
CA HIS A 409 16.22 3.43 20.93
C HIS A 409 15.75 3.78 19.52
N VAL A 410 15.60 5.07 19.23
CA VAL A 410 15.19 5.55 17.90
C VAL A 410 16.43 6.00 17.13
N ASP A 411 16.67 5.39 15.97
CA ASP A 411 17.70 5.81 15.01
C ASP A 411 17.05 6.58 13.85
N ALA A 412 16.49 7.74 14.18
CA ALA A 412 15.90 8.67 13.23
C ALA A 412 16.13 10.11 13.71
N LYS A 413 16.42 10.99 12.75
CA LYS A 413 16.56 12.44 12.97
C LYS A 413 15.26 13.19 12.70
N ARG A 414 14.53 12.77 11.66
CA ARG A 414 13.19 13.28 11.27
C ARG A 414 12.37 12.20 10.61
N ILE A 415 11.05 12.28 10.76
CA ILE A 415 10.11 11.33 10.17
C ILE A 415 8.97 12.06 9.44
N LEU A 416 8.80 11.78 8.15
CA LEU A 416 7.63 12.18 7.37
C LEU A 416 6.70 10.96 7.23
N ILE A 417 5.47 11.06 7.71
CA ILE A 417 4.46 10.00 7.62
C ILE A 417 3.35 10.47 6.68
N VAL A 418 3.08 9.70 5.63
CA VAL A 418 1.99 9.97 4.69
C VAL A 418 0.97 8.83 4.79
N VAL A 419 -0.25 9.15 5.22
CA VAL A 419 -1.30 8.17 5.48
C VAL A 419 -2.61 8.49 4.76
N GLY A 420 -3.29 7.46 4.27
CA GLY A 420 -4.63 7.57 3.67
C GLY A 420 -5.73 6.90 4.50
N GLY A 421 -6.87 7.56 4.66
CA GLY A 421 -8.08 7.01 5.28
C GLY A 421 -7.85 6.53 6.72
N SER A 422 -8.29 5.31 7.03
CA SER A 422 -8.14 4.72 8.38
C SER A 422 -6.69 4.37 8.75
N ALA A 423 -5.73 4.45 7.81
CA ALA A 423 -4.33 4.14 8.07
C ALA A 423 -3.65 5.10 9.06
N ILE A 424 -4.29 6.23 9.40
CA ILE A 424 -3.88 7.08 10.53
C ILE A 424 -3.75 6.30 11.85
N SER A 425 -4.43 5.16 11.98
CA SER A 425 -4.25 4.21 13.08
C SER A 425 -2.81 3.76 13.30
N PHE A 426 -2.00 3.74 12.24
CA PHE A 426 -0.58 3.39 12.29
C PHE A 426 0.31 4.60 12.61
N ALA A 427 -0.07 5.79 12.15
CA ALA A 427 0.69 7.03 12.34
C ALA A 427 0.65 7.51 13.80
N LEU A 428 -0.53 7.53 14.43
CA LEU A 428 -0.73 8.07 15.78
C LEU A 428 0.15 7.43 16.88
N PRO A 429 0.27 6.09 16.99
CA PRO A 429 1.15 5.50 17.99
C PRO A 429 2.64 5.80 17.72
N ILE A 430 3.04 5.95 16.46
CA ILE A 430 4.41 6.33 16.08
C ILE A 430 4.64 7.79 16.47
N LEU A 431 3.72 8.70 16.13
CA LEU A 431 3.78 10.12 16.50
C LEU A 431 3.94 10.28 18.02
N ARG A 432 3.15 9.56 18.81
CA ARG A 432 3.26 9.58 20.28
C ARG A 432 4.65 9.17 20.79
N VAL A 433 5.26 8.15 20.18
CA VAL A 433 6.62 7.71 20.53
C VAL A 433 7.66 8.74 20.10
N MET A 434 7.52 9.33 18.91
CA MET A 434 8.46 10.35 18.43
C MET A 434 8.41 11.63 19.26
N ASN A 435 7.20 12.08 19.63
CA ASN A 435 7.00 13.25 20.48
C ASN A 435 7.63 13.03 21.87
N TYR A 436 7.55 11.80 22.42
CA TYR A 436 8.24 11.44 23.66
C TYR A 436 9.77 11.51 23.55
N HIS A 437 10.34 11.15 22.40
CA HIS A 437 11.79 11.22 22.15
C HIS A 437 12.27 12.56 21.59
N GLY A 438 11.38 13.54 21.39
CA GLY A 438 11.72 14.85 20.82
C GLY A 438 12.14 14.81 19.35
N ILE A 439 11.68 13.81 18.58
CA ILE A 439 12.02 13.66 17.16
C ILE A 439 10.97 14.37 16.30
N PRO A 440 11.35 15.38 15.50
CA PRO A 440 10.40 16.10 14.64
C PRO A 440 9.71 15.16 13.66
N THR A 441 8.38 15.12 13.74
CA THR A 441 7.54 14.23 12.93
C THR A 441 6.43 15.02 12.24
N LYS A 442 6.29 14.83 10.93
CA LYS A 442 5.23 15.44 10.13
C LYS A 442 4.30 14.34 9.62
N VAL A 443 3.01 14.46 9.86
CA VAL A 443 1.96 13.57 9.39
C VAL A 443 1.12 14.29 8.33
N VAL A 444 1.11 13.74 7.12
CA VAL A 444 0.23 14.15 6.02
C VAL A 444 -0.88 13.13 5.94
N TRP A 445 -2.11 13.53 6.26
CA TRP A 445 -3.27 12.66 6.30
C TRP A 445 -4.25 13.00 5.17
N VAL A 446 -4.53 12.02 4.31
CA VAL A 446 -5.47 12.15 3.19
C VAL A 446 -6.77 11.45 3.55
N ILE A 447 -7.88 12.18 3.50
CA ILE A 447 -9.22 11.66 3.76
C ILE A 447 -10.19 12.10 2.68
N LYS A 448 -11.24 11.32 2.48
CA LYS A 448 -12.32 11.67 1.56
C LYS A 448 -13.36 12.55 2.22
N ASP A 449 -13.81 12.16 3.42
CA ASP A 449 -14.90 12.81 4.13
C ASP A 449 -14.34 13.65 5.29
N PHE A 450 -14.69 14.94 5.34
CA PHE A 450 -14.23 15.83 6.40
C PHE A 450 -14.72 15.41 7.79
N ARG A 451 -15.83 14.65 7.87
CA ARG A 451 -16.37 14.13 9.14
C ARG A 451 -15.42 13.14 9.82
N ASP A 452 -14.51 12.51 9.07
CA ASP A 452 -13.53 11.59 9.65
C ASP A 452 -12.53 12.31 10.55
N VAL A 453 -12.34 13.63 10.41
CA VAL A 453 -11.49 14.47 11.28
C VAL A 453 -11.98 14.45 12.73
N LEU A 454 -13.27 14.20 12.97
CA LEU A 454 -13.85 14.11 14.31
C LEU A 454 -13.19 13.03 15.17
N VAL A 455 -12.51 12.03 14.57
CA VAL A 455 -11.77 11.01 15.31
C VAL A 455 -10.64 11.59 16.16
N LEU A 456 -10.07 12.71 15.75
CA LEU A 456 -8.93 13.31 16.43
C LEU A 456 -9.30 13.79 17.84
N LYS A 457 -10.58 14.01 18.13
CA LYS A 457 -11.07 14.38 19.48
C LYS A 457 -10.73 13.35 20.56
N TYR A 458 -10.54 12.07 20.17
CA TYR A 458 -10.20 10.97 21.08
C TYR A 458 -8.69 10.79 21.30
N PHE A 459 -7.87 11.55 20.58
CA PHE A 459 -6.40 11.52 20.61
C PHE A 459 -5.80 12.89 20.97
N ASP A 460 -6.58 13.70 21.66
CA ASP A 460 -6.15 15.00 22.16
C ASP A 460 -4.92 14.88 23.06
N GLY A 461 -4.02 15.85 22.98
CA GLY A 461 -2.74 15.86 23.69
C GLY A 461 -1.62 14.98 23.07
N ILE A 462 -1.92 14.13 22.07
CA ILE A 462 -0.90 13.42 21.29
C ILE A 462 -0.43 14.26 20.10
N ILE A 463 -1.35 15.01 19.51
CA ILE A 463 -1.15 15.76 18.27
C ILE A 463 -0.80 17.19 18.63
N HIS A 464 0.35 17.68 18.16
CA HIS A 464 0.65 19.10 18.14
C HIS A 464 0.26 19.69 16.78
N GLY A 465 -0.28 20.91 16.76
CA GLY A 465 -0.77 21.53 15.53
C GLY A 465 0.28 21.62 14.41
N ASP A 466 1.56 21.65 14.77
CA ASP A 466 2.64 21.68 13.79
C ASP A 466 2.89 20.35 13.07
N ASP A 467 2.52 19.25 13.71
CA ASP A 467 2.84 17.90 13.28
C ASP A 467 1.90 17.43 12.17
N LEU A 468 0.65 17.91 12.11
CA LEU A 468 -0.42 17.35 11.27
C LEU A 468 -0.84 18.29 10.12
N GLU A 469 -0.93 17.76 8.90
CA GLU A 469 -1.56 18.39 7.74
C GLU A 469 -2.64 17.45 7.18
N ILE A 470 -3.85 17.98 6.94
CA ILE A 470 -5.00 17.20 6.51
C ILE A 470 -5.39 17.61 5.09
N PHE A 471 -5.59 16.63 4.21
CA PHE A 471 -6.00 16.82 2.83
C PHE A 471 -7.34 16.14 2.59
N ILE A 472 -8.34 16.90 2.16
CA ILE A 472 -9.71 16.43 1.96
C ILE A 472 -10.02 16.40 0.47
N THR A 473 -10.30 15.21 -0.07
CA THR A 473 -10.56 15.00 -1.51
C THR A 473 -12.04 15.01 -1.87
N GLY A 474 -12.94 14.90 -0.89
CA GLY A 474 -14.39 14.95 -1.11
C GLY A 474 -14.96 16.35 -1.31
N ASN A 475 -16.25 16.40 -1.65
CA ASN A 475 -16.96 17.66 -1.91
C ASN A 475 -17.14 18.48 -0.63
N GLU A 476 -17.08 19.80 -0.77
CA GLU A 476 -17.27 20.79 0.31
C GLU A 476 -18.73 20.98 0.71
N THR A 477 -19.65 20.71 -0.21
CA THR A 477 -21.09 20.85 -0.02
C THR A 477 -21.73 19.52 0.36
N ILE A 478 -22.42 19.51 1.50
CA ILE A 478 -23.31 18.41 1.86
C ILE A 478 -24.65 18.68 1.15
N GLN A 479 -24.77 18.25 -0.10
CA GLN A 479 -26.09 18.17 -0.73
C GLN A 479 -26.81 16.93 -0.20
N GLU A 480 -27.77 17.16 0.69
CA GLU A 480 -28.83 16.20 0.99
C GLU A 480 -29.73 16.07 -0.24
N SER A 481 -29.31 15.24 -1.19
CA SER A 481 -30.31 14.40 -1.82
C SER A 481 -30.46 13.18 -0.91
N GLU A 482 -31.68 12.84 -0.55
CA GLU A 482 -32.02 11.46 -0.23
C GLU A 482 -31.60 10.59 -1.42
N GLN A 483 -30.32 10.22 -1.47
CA GLN A 483 -29.89 9.13 -2.30
C GLN A 483 -30.26 7.85 -1.54
N GLN A 484 -31.54 7.46 -1.71
CA GLN A 484 -31.70 6.21 -2.45
C GLN A 484 -30.84 6.38 -3.71
N LEU A 485 -29.64 5.79 -3.71
CA LEU A 485 -28.62 5.93 -4.75
C LEU A 485 -29.23 5.82 -6.16
N ARG A 486 -29.69 6.95 -6.73
CA ARG A 486 -29.95 7.09 -8.15
C ARG A 486 -28.77 7.83 -8.76
N ASN A 487 -27.93 6.99 -9.35
CA ASN A 487 -26.94 7.26 -10.38
C ASN A 487 -27.34 8.44 -11.29
N ALA A 488 -26.68 9.58 -11.15
CA ALA A 488 -26.56 10.55 -12.23
C ALA A 488 -25.20 10.33 -12.90
N TYR A 489 -25.23 9.78 -14.11
CA TYR A 489 -24.09 9.65 -15.01
C TYR A 489 -23.59 11.05 -15.40
N SER A 490 -22.34 11.37 -15.08
CA SER A 490 -21.60 12.40 -15.81
C SER A 490 -21.03 11.79 -17.09
N TYR A 491 -21.61 12.16 -18.23
CA TYR A 491 -21.17 11.80 -19.58
C TYR A 491 -19.90 12.58 -19.97
N ALA A 492 -18.78 12.34 -19.28
CA ALA A 492 -17.49 12.87 -19.71
C ALA A 492 -16.32 12.04 -19.14
N SER A 493 -16.21 10.77 -19.55
CA SER A 493 -14.94 10.00 -19.51
C SER A 493 -15.06 8.62 -20.17
N ASN A 494 -15.61 8.58 -21.39
CA ASN A 494 -15.52 7.40 -22.25
C ASN A 494 -14.21 7.40 -23.05
N LEU A 495 -13.07 7.35 -22.37
CA LEU A 495 -11.80 6.97 -23.02
C LEU A 495 -10.75 6.39 -22.06
N SER A 496 -11.13 5.39 -21.25
CA SER A 496 -10.15 4.47 -20.65
C SER A 496 -10.83 3.17 -20.23
N LYS A 497 -11.22 2.34 -21.21
CA LYS A 497 -11.62 0.96 -20.95
C LYS A 497 -10.38 0.06 -20.94
N LYS A 498 -9.91 -0.31 -19.75
CA LYS A 498 -9.21 -1.59 -19.54
C LYS A 498 -9.55 -2.20 -18.17
N SER A 499 -10.68 -2.90 -18.13
CA SER A 499 -11.00 -4.05 -17.24
C SER A 499 -10.77 -3.89 -15.72
N ALA A 500 -11.74 -3.31 -15.02
CA ALA A 500 -11.89 -3.46 -13.56
C ALA A 500 -13.30 -4.00 -13.27
N ALA A 501 -13.37 -5.20 -12.68
CA ALA A 501 -14.61 -5.86 -12.28
C ALA A 501 -14.71 -5.88 -10.74
N PRO A 502 -15.92 -5.78 -10.16
CA PRO A 502 -16.14 -5.48 -8.75
C PRO A 502 -15.83 -6.66 -7.80
N SER A 503 -15.29 -6.33 -6.63
CA SER A 503 -15.14 -7.20 -5.45
C SER A 503 -16.45 -7.20 -4.66
N ALA A 504 -17.12 -8.33 -4.58
CA ALA A 504 -18.33 -8.52 -3.78
C ALA A 504 -17.98 -9.37 -2.54
N HIS A 505 -18.09 -8.78 -1.35
CA HIS A 505 -18.06 -9.50 -0.08
C HIS A 505 -19.51 -9.74 0.36
N TYR A 506 -20.08 -10.91 0.06
CA TYR A 506 -21.34 -11.33 0.69
C TYR A 506 -21.01 -12.03 2.02
N ASP A 507 -21.57 -11.53 3.12
CA ASP A 507 -21.56 -12.15 4.44
C ASP A 507 -22.89 -12.89 4.63
N LEU A 508 -22.84 -14.22 4.58
CA LEU A 508 -24.00 -15.11 4.66
C LEU A 508 -24.22 -15.67 6.09
N GLU A 509 -23.55 -15.10 7.10
CA GLU A 509 -23.53 -15.62 8.48
C GLU A 509 -24.22 -14.70 9.51
N ASN A 510 -25.02 -13.72 9.09
CA ASN A 510 -25.92 -13.02 10.02
C ASN A 510 -27.12 -13.93 10.33
N GLU A 511 -27.15 -14.51 11.53
CA GLU A 511 -28.32 -15.17 12.12
C GLU A 511 -29.38 -14.16 12.59
N GLU A 512 -29.73 -13.18 11.75
CA GLU A 512 -30.94 -12.37 11.94
C GLU A 512 -31.62 -12.22 10.57
N THR A 513 -32.57 -13.11 10.31
CA THR A 513 -33.54 -12.98 9.24
C THR A 513 -34.71 -12.14 9.76
N PRO A 514 -35.03 -10.98 9.16
CA PRO A 514 -36.41 -10.52 9.14
C PRO A 514 -37.11 -11.33 8.04
N LEU A 515 -38.16 -12.04 8.44
CA LEU A 515 -39.15 -12.67 7.58
C LEU A 515 -39.62 -11.71 6.47
N LEU A 516 -39.76 -12.28 5.27
CA LEU A 516 -40.50 -11.83 4.07
C LEU A 516 -40.86 -10.33 3.96
N GLY A 517 -40.30 -9.71 2.91
CA GLY A 517 -40.98 -8.66 2.13
C GLY A 517 -40.28 -7.30 2.12
N GLY A 518 -39.62 -6.97 0.99
CA GLY A 518 -39.24 -5.57 0.72
C GLY A 518 -38.02 -5.37 -0.18
N ALA A 519 -38.29 -5.25 -1.48
CA ALA A 519 -37.61 -4.47 -2.52
C ALA A 519 -36.10 -4.63 -2.81
N GLU A 520 -35.84 -4.78 -4.10
CA GLU A 520 -34.58 -5.00 -4.79
C GLU A 520 -33.67 -3.74 -4.87
N ASN A 521 -32.36 -4.00 -5.01
CA ASN A 521 -31.31 -3.13 -5.58
C ASN A 521 -30.76 -1.95 -4.75
N ALA A 522 -29.97 -2.26 -3.71
CA ALA A 522 -28.93 -1.36 -3.21
C ALA A 522 -27.56 -1.67 -3.88
N GLN A 523 -27.11 -0.83 -4.81
CA GLN A 523 -25.79 -0.97 -5.45
C GLN A 523 -24.66 -0.57 -4.49
N MET A 524 -23.82 -1.55 -4.13
CA MET A 524 -22.59 -1.35 -3.33
C MET A 524 -21.53 -0.54 -4.10
N VAL A 525 -21.09 0.59 -3.52
CA VAL A 525 -19.84 1.25 -3.93
C VAL A 525 -18.66 0.40 -3.46
N THR A 526 -17.70 0.11 -4.36
CA THR A 526 -16.56 -0.76 -4.07
C THR A 526 -15.43 -0.01 -3.38
N LEU A 527 -14.88 -0.56 -2.29
CA LEU A 527 -13.67 -0.09 -1.57
C LEU A 527 -12.52 0.29 -2.52
N ASN A 528 -12.38 -0.38 -3.67
CA ASN A 528 -11.34 -0.07 -4.66
C ASN A 528 -11.50 1.28 -5.36
N ARG A 529 -12.73 1.79 -5.53
CA ARG A 529 -12.96 3.12 -6.11
C ARG A 529 -12.66 4.21 -5.09
N GLU A 530 -12.99 3.97 -3.82
CA GLU A 530 -12.66 4.89 -2.73
C GLU A 530 -11.15 4.94 -2.45
N ASN A 531 -10.44 3.82 -2.58
CA ASN A 531 -8.98 3.77 -2.47
C ASN A 531 -8.24 4.56 -3.58
N GLN A 532 -8.89 4.84 -4.72
CA GLN A 532 -8.34 5.71 -5.75
C GLN A 532 -8.51 7.21 -5.42
N ASP A 533 -9.43 7.55 -4.51
CA ASP A 533 -9.74 8.92 -4.09
C ASP A 533 -8.87 9.40 -2.90
N GLU A 534 -8.21 8.47 -2.20
CA GLU A 534 -7.30 8.70 -1.08
C GLU A 534 -5.82 8.53 -1.51
N ASP A 535 -5.43 9.12 -2.63
CA ASP A 535 -4.07 9.03 -3.21
C ASP A 535 -3.29 10.35 -3.09
N VAL A 536 -1.98 10.28 -3.35
CA VAL A 536 -1.04 11.41 -3.37
C VAL A 536 -0.64 11.73 -4.81
N GLU A 537 -0.59 13.01 -5.17
CA GLU A 537 -0.02 13.45 -6.44
C GLU A 537 1.49 13.69 -6.29
N ILE A 538 2.29 13.05 -7.13
CA ILE A 538 3.71 13.39 -7.24
C ILE A 538 3.81 14.55 -8.22
N VAL A 539 4.16 15.73 -7.70
CA VAL A 539 4.53 16.86 -8.57
C VAL A 539 5.96 16.64 -9.01
N VAL A 540 6.13 16.52 -10.33
CA VAL A 540 7.41 16.49 -10.99
C VAL A 540 7.74 17.95 -11.30
N ASN A 541 8.63 18.57 -10.53
CA ASN A 541 9.02 19.94 -10.78
C ASN A 541 9.81 20.04 -12.10
N SER A 542 9.47 21.03 -12.92
CA SER A 542 10.36 21.63 -13.91
C SER A 542 11.38 22.50 -13.18
N ASP A 543 12.55 22.68 -13.80
CA ASP A 543 13.61 23.57 -13.30
C ASP A 543 13.21 25.06 -13.33
N ASP A 544 11.96 25.41 -13.69
CA ASP A 544 11.47 26.80 -13.74
C ASP A 544 11.15 27.40 -12.35
N ASP A 545 11.20 26.61 -11.27
CA ASP A 545 11.23 27.13 -9.90
C ASP A 545 12.68 27.51 -9.46
N ASN A 546 13.65 27.37 -10.36
CA ASN A 546 15.08 27.46 -10.10
C ASN A 546 15.78 28.63 -10.79
N ASP A 547 15.16 29.30 -11.76
CA ASP A 547 15.72 30.48 -12.42
C ASP A 547 14.87 31.72 -12.08
N GLY A 548 15.22 32.35 -10.97
CA GLY A 548 14.81 33.70 -10.61
C GLY A 548 16.02 34.61 -10.54
N ASP A 549 16.90 34.51 -11.53
CA ASP A 549 17.92 35.53 -11.82
C ASP A 549 17.37 36.35 -12.99
N ASP A 550 16.83 37.53 -12.70
CA ASP A 550 16.73 38.63 -13.64
C ASP A 550 16.91 39.93 -12.83
N ASP A 551 18.17 40.25 -12.55
CA ASP A 551 18.57 41.65 -12.46
C ASP A 551 18.51 42.21 -13.88
N ASP A 552 17.38 42.80 -14.25
CA ASP A 552 17.43 44.05 -15.02
C ASP A 552 16.12 44.84 -14.92
N ASN A 553 16.29 46.10 -14.54
CA ASN A 553 15.26 47.12 -14.47
C ASN A 553 14.52 47.29 -15.80
N SER A 554 13.18 47.19 -15.80
CA SER A 554 12.34 48.21 -16.43
C SER A 554 10.86 48.09 -16.07
N ASN A 555 10.40 49.09 -15.31
CA ASN A 555 9.08 49.71 -15.30
C ASN A 555 7.85 48.87 -15.69
N CYS A 556 7.05 48.61 -14.65
CA CYS A 556 5.61 48.48 -14.76
C CYS A 556 4.97 49.77 -15.30
N THR A 557 4.13 49.66 -16.34
CA THR A 557 3.05 50.63 -16.56
C THR A 557 1.80 49.99 -17.16
N ARG A 558 0.73 50.04 -16.35
CA ARG A 558 -0.69 50.32 -16.65
C ARG A 558 -1.47 49.50 -17.71
N HIS A 559 -2.57 48.91 -17.21
CA HIS A 559 -3.97 48.93 -17.68
C HIS A 559 -4.24 49.35 -19.15
N GLU A 560 -5.05 48.66 -19.96
CA GLU A 560 -6.53 48.60 -19.87
C GLU A 560 -7.10 47.44 -20.73
N VAL A 561 -8.11 46.72 -20.21
CA VAL A 561 -9.53 46.65 -20.66
C VAL A 561 -9.79 46.02 -22.06
N THR A 562 -10.31 44.79 -22.01
CA THR A 562 -11.42 44.19 -22.80
C THR A 562 -11.56 44.49 -24.31
N SER A 563 -11.54 43.45 -25.15
CA SER A 563 -12.65 43.19 -26.10
C SER A 563 -12.58 41.84 -26.83
N LEU A 564 -13.78 41.41 -27.23
CA LEU A 564 -14.24 40.18 -27.86
C LEU A 564 -13.67 39.88 -29.26
N CYS A 565 -13.87 38.63 -29.68
CA CYS A 565 -13.73 38.12 -31.05
C CYS A 565 -14.34 39.02 -32.15
N ARG A 566 -13.73 39.04 -33.35
CA ARG A 566 -14.24 38.46 -34.63
C ARG A 566 -13.76 39.23 -35.88
N GLN A 567 -13.24 38.46 -36.85
CA GLN A 567 -13.13 38.58 -38.32
C GLN A 567 -13.00 39.93 -39.07
N SER A 568 -12.29 39.79 -40.21
CA SER A 568 -12.31 40.51 -41.50
C SER A 568 -11.48 41.80 -41.68
N SER A 569 -10.45 41.65 -42.55
CA SER A 569 -9.90 42.49 -43.63
C SER A 569 -10.18 44.01 -43.73
N PRO A 570 -9.28 44.76 -44.40
CA PRO A 570 -9.06 46.20 -44.18
C PRO A 570 -9.87 47.07 -45.15
N GLU A 571 -10.13 48.33 -44.76
CA GLU A 571 -9.91 49.53 -45.60
C GLU A 571 -10.41 50.84 -44.92
N GLN A 572 -9.60 51.90 -45.08
CA GLN A 572 -9.95 53.32 -45.28
C GLN A 572 -10.46 54.23 -44.12
N PHE A 573 -9.59 55.22 -43.83
CA PHE A 573 -9.77 56.68 -43.74
C PHE A 573 -10.70 57.38 -42.72
N ALA A 574 -10.07 58.37 -42.06
CA ALA A 574 -10.46 59.78 -41.82
C ALA A 574 -11.29 60.19 -40.58
N ASP A 575 -10.64 61.09 -39.80
CA ASP A 575 -11.07 62.37 -39.20
C ASP A 575 -12.33 62.43 -38.32
N LEU A 576 -12.21 62.79 -37.03
CA LEU A 576 -12.08 64.14 -36.43
C LEU A 576 -13.43 64.88 -36.34
N ASP A 577 -13.98 65.07 -35.14
CA ASP A 577 -14.11 66.37 -34.43
C ASP A 577 -15.22 66.41 -33.34
N GLU A 578 -14.99 67.31 -32.36
CA GLU A 578 -15.98 68.12 -31.61
C GLU A 578 -16.95 67.47 -30.58
N VAL A 579 -17.35 68.08 -29.44
CA VAL A 579 -16.96 69.28 -28.66
C VAL A 579 -17.82 69.34 -27.37
N LEU A 580 -17.28 69.99 -26.30
CA LEU A 580 -17.94 70.66 -25.13
C LEU A 580 -18.90 69.85 -24.21
N GLY A 581 -19.05 70.11 -22.90
CA GLY A 581 -18.56 71.15 -22.01
C GLY A 581 -19.24 71.01 -20.62
N GLU A 582 -18.49 71.39 -19.57
CA GLU A 582 -18.88 72.13 -18.34
C GLU A 582 -20.17 71.78 -17.55
N ASP A 583 -20.06 71.50 -16.24
CA ASP A 583 -20.30 72.50 -15.18
C ASP A 583 -20.21 71.95 -13.74
N ALA A 584 -20.01 72.89 -12.81
CA ALA A 584 -19.41 72.75 -11.48
C ALA A 584 -20.38 72.83 -10.28
N SER A 585 -19.78 72.62 -9.08
CA SER A 585 -20.19 73.12 -7.73
C SER A 585 -21.30 72.32 -6.99
N SER A 586 -21.38 72.17 -5.64
CA SER A 586 -20.58 72.59 -4.47
C SER A 586 -21.19 72.00 -3.15
N LEU A 587 -20.32 71.79 -2.12
CA LEU A 587 -20.48 71.94 -0.64
C LEU A 587 -21.43 70.99 0.17
N GLU A 588 -20.89 70.16 1.09
CA GLU A 588 -20.80 70.28 2.59
C GLU A 588 -22.01 69.65 3.33
N GLN A 589 -21.99 69.02 4.52
CA GLN A 589 -21.02 68.41 5.46
C GLN A 589 -21.89 67.86 6.65
N GLY A 590 -21.57 66.70 7.25
CA GLY A 590 -21.89 66.43 8.68
C GLY A 590 -22.84 65.28 9.09
N ASN A 591 -22.25 64.09 9.31
CA ASN A 591 -22.37 63.13 10.44
C ASN A 591 -23.69 62.47 10.92
N ASN A 592 -23.64 61.12 10.83
CA ASN A 592 -23.92 60.06 11.82
C ASN A 592 -25.34 59.80 12.36
N LEU A 593 -25.92 58.66 11.97
CA LEU A 593 -26.27 57.54 12.87
C LEU A 593 -26.71 56.32 12.05
N ASP A 594 -25.98 55.21 12.23
CA ASP A 594 -26.15 53.94 11.51
C ASP A 594 -27.40 53.17 11.97
N GLU A 595 -28.36 53.05 11.06
CA GLU A 595 -29.28 51.92 10.95
C GLU A 595 -29.28 51.57 9.46
N PHE A 596 -28.78 50.39 9.07
CA PHE A 596 -28.98 49.95 7.69
C PHE A 596 -29.36 48.48 7.60
N GLU A 597 -30.67 48.34 7.38
CA GLU A 597 -31.38 47.25 6.76
C GLU A 597 -30.67 46.70 5.53
N VAL A 598 -30.84 45.40 5.35
CA VAL A 598 -30.32 44.60 4.25
C VAL A 598 -30.95 45.05 2.93
N THR A 599 -30.15 45.58 2.01
CA THR A 599 -30.48 45.55 0.59
C THR A 599 -29.37 44.92 -0.23
N ASN A 600 -29.79 43.97 -1.04
CA ASN A 600 -29.00 43.14 -1.94
C ASN A 600 -28.04 43.95 -2.80
N ASP A 601 -26.75 43.89 -2.48
CA ASP A 601 -25.70 44.14 -3.46
C ASP A 601 -24.65 43.03 -3.46
N THR A 602 -24.29 42.69 -4.69
CA THR A 602 -23.34 41.69 -5.10
C THR A 602 -22.03 41.79 -4.32
N ILE A 603 -21.71 40.71 -3.60
CA ILE A 603 -20.45 40.52 -2.89
C ILE A 603 -19.31 40.43 -3.92
N ASN A 604 -18.82 41.58 -4.36
CA ASN A 604 -17.45 41.71 -4.86
C ASN A 604 -16.53 41.62 -3.65
N THR A 605 -16.16 40.40 -3.29
CA THR A 605 -15.02 40.16 -2.41
C THR A 605 -13.81 40.88 -3.01
N ARG A 606 -13.33 41.92 -2.32
CA ARG A 606 -11.99 42.47 -2.50
C ARG A 606 -11.01 41.30 -2.46
N ARG A 607 -10.53 40.88 -3.62
CA ARG A 607 -9.36 40.01 -3.76
C ARG A 607 -8.16 40.81 -3.26
N SER A 608 -7.87 40.71 -1.97
CA SER A 608 -6.50 40.90 -1.53
C SER A 608 -5.68 39.84 -2.27
N SER A 609 -4.63 40.29 -2.96
CA SER A 609 -3.74 39.43 -3.73
C SER A 609 -2.90 38.57 -2.78
N PHE A 610 -3.51 37.54 -2.18
CA PHE A 610 -2.76 36.42 -1.64
C PHE A 610 -2.29 35.58 -2.83
N ARG A 611 -1.03 35.80 -3.25
CA ARG A 611 -0.35 34.91 -4.18
C ARG A 611 -0.20 33.53 -3.51
N SER A 612 -1.02 32.58 -3.96
CA SER A 612 -0.87 31.12 -3.96
C SER A 612 -0.08 30.49 -2.79
N SER A 613 -0.76 30.14 -1.69
CA SER A 613 -0.41 28.87 -1.04
C SER A 613 -0.66 27.77 -2.07
N MET A 614 0.34 26.92 -2.36
CA MET A 614 0.23 25.84 -3.38
C MET A 614 -1.00 24.93 -3.18
N ASN A 615 -1.56 24.91 -1.97
CA ASN A 615 -2.76 24.19 -1.60
C ASN A 615 -3.87 25.18 -1.21
N GLU A 616 -5.07 24.96 -1.73
CA GLU A 616 -6.29 25.68 -1.38
C GLU A 616 -6.77 25.24 0.02
N PRO A 617 -7.11 26.16 0.95
CA PRO A 617 -7.65 25.79 2.25
C PRO A 617 -9.03 25.16 2.10
N PHE A 618 -9.33 24.11 2.87
CA PHE A 618 -10.65 23.48 2.87
C PHE A 618 -11.54 24.13 3.92
N VAL A 619 -12.73 24.57 3.50
CA VAL A 619 -13.77 25.09 4.41
C VAL A 619 -15.08 24.35 4.13
N PRO A 620 -15.65 23.60 5.10
CA PRO A 620 -16.93 22.95 4.89
C PRO A 620 -18.06 23.99 4.81
N LEU A 621 -18.92 23.86 3.80
CA LEU A 621 -20.05 24.74 3.55
C LEU A 621 -21.36 24.05 3.94
N SER A 622 -22.18 24.74 4.73
CA SER A 622 -23.56 24.33 5.02
C SER A 622 -24.48 25.02 4.01
N GLY A 623 -25.30 24.27 3.28
CA GLY A 623 -26.35 24.85 2.45
C GLY A 623 -27.43 25.55 3.29
N TYR A 624 -28.17 26.47 2.68
CA TYR A 624 -29.25 27.21 3.36
C TYR A 624 -30.37 26.28 3.89
N ASP A 625 -30.63 25.17 3.19
CA ASP A 625 -31.64 24.16 3.54
C ASP A 625 -31.08 22.91 4.27
N SER A 626 -29.87 22.97 4.84
CA SER A 626 -29.25 21.79 5.47
C SER A 626 -29.92 21.40 6.79
N THR A 627 -30.13 20.10 7.04
CA THR A 627 -30.62 19.58 8.33
C THR A 627 -29.77 20.01 9.55
N ASP A 628 -30.39 20.02 10.73
CA ASP A 628 -29.70 20.33 12.00
C ASP A 628 -28.53 19.39 12.28
N GLN A 629 -28.59 18.14 11.80
CA GLN A 629 -27.51 17.17 11.92
C GLN A 629 -26.26 17.59 11.13
N VAL A 630 -26.44 18.12 9.92
CA VAL A 630 -25.35 18.64 9.09
C VAL A 630 -24.69 19.87 9.73
N LYS A 631 -25.50 20.80 10.24
CA LYS A 631 -25.01 21.97 10.99
C LYS A 631 -24.22 21.55 12.23
N SER A 632 -24.66 20.51 12.93
CA SER A 632 -23.95 19.92 14.07
C SER A 632 -22.57 19.39 13.66
N TRP A 633 -22.46 18.63 12.57
CA TRP A 633 -21.16 18.11 12.11
C TRP A 633 -20.19 19.20 11.70
N VAL A 634 -20.66 20.24 11.00
CA VAL A 634 -19.82 21.39 10.62
C VAL A 634 -19.32 22.14 11.86
N THR A 635 -20.18 22.30 12.86
CA THR A 635 -19.82 22.94 14.13
C THR A 635 -18.79 22.12 14.90
N GLU A 636 -19.03 20.81 15.06
CA GLU A 636 -18.11 19.90 15.76
C GLU A 636 -16.75 19.81 15.05
N PHE A 637 -16.74 19.85 13.71
CA PHE A 637 -15.52 19.91 12.93
C PHE A 637 -14.72 21.19 13.22
N LYS A 638 -15.37 22.36 13.18
CA LYS A 638 -14.72 23.66 13.47
C LYS A 638 -14.18 23.72 14.90
N GLU A 639 -14.95 23.20 15.85
CA GLU A 639 -14.53 23.13 17.25
C GLU A 639 -13.32 22.21 17.44
N THR A 640 -13.37 21.00 16.89
CA THR A 640 -12.29 20.01 17.00
C THR A 640 -10.99 20.53 16.37
N THR A 641 -11.08 21.12 15.18
CA THR A 641 -9.91 21.63 14.44
C THR A 641 -9.27 22.84 15.10
N ARG A 642 -10.09 23.74 15.67
CA ARG A 642 -9.61 24.86 16.48
C ARG A 642 -8.97 24.39 17.78
N ARG A 643 -9.57 23.41 18.46
CA ARG A 643 -9.06 22.84 19.71
C ARG A 643 -7.68 22.20 19.53
N LEU A 644 -7.45 21.55 18.39
CA LEU A 644 -6.17 20.92 18.04
C LEU A 644 -5.16 21.88 17.38
N ASN A 645 -5.53 23.14 17.11
CA ASN A 645 -4.72 24.12 16.39
C ASN A 645 -4.28 23.64 14.97
N VAL A 646 -5.19 22.95 14.25
CA VAL A 646 -4.96 22.40 12.90
C VAL A 646 -5.81 23.12 11.83
N ASP A 647 -6.68 24.06 12.25
CA ASP A 647 -7.61 24.80 11.40
C ASP A 647 -6.95 25.42 10.14
N LYS A 648 -5.73 25.95 10.25
CA LYS A 648 -4.99 26.55 9.13
C LYS A 648 -4.25 25.54 8.23
N ARG A 649 -4.36 24.25 8.51
CA ARG A 649 -3.58 23.16 7.87
C ARG A 649 -4.46 22.08 7.26
N ILE A 650 -5.68 22.46 6.92
CA ILE A 650 -6.64 21.62 6.23
C ILE A 650 -6.76 22.15 4.81
N TYR A 651 -6.43 21.28 3.85
CA TYR A 651 -6.34 21.62 2.45
C TYR A 651 -7.31 20.80 1.62
N LYS A 652 -7.76 21.38 0.51
CA LYS A 652 -8.58 20.71 -0.49
C LYS A 652 -7.72 19.94 -1.48
N GLY A 653 -8.20 18.79 -1.91
CA GLY A 653 -7.57 17.97 -2.96
C GLY A 653 -6.49 17.02 -2.43
N ARG A 654 -5.68 16.50 -3.34
CA ARG A 654 -4.63 15.52 -3.04
C ARG A 654 -3.35 16.24 -2.62
N PRO A 655 -2.59 15.69 -1.65
CA PRO A 655 -1.30 16.27 -1.31
C PRO A 655 -0.34 16.16 -2.48
N LYS A 656 0.39 17.25 -2.71
CA LYS A 656 1.46 17.34 -3.70
C LYS A 656 2.80 17.21 -3.00
N LEU A 657 3.48 16.06 -3.14
CA LEU A 657 4.80 15.85 -2.54
C LEU A 657 5.87 16.67 -3.29
N SER A 658 5.95 17.96 -2.97
CA SER A 658 6.87 18.91 -3.59
C SER A 658 8.21 19.03 -2.87
N HIS A 659 9.10 19.86 -3.40
CA HIS A 659 10.37 20.23 -2.76
C HIS A 659 10.18 20.82 -1.34
N ARG A 660 8.98 21.28 -0.96
CA ARG A 660 8.64 21.70 0.40
C ARG A 660 8.84 20.58 1.41
N TYR A 661 8.31 19.39 1.13
CA TYR A 661 8.45 18.24 2.04
C TYR A 661 9.88 17.70 2.04
N TYR A 662 10.58 17.79 0.91
CA TYR A 662 12.00 17.47 0.84
C TYR A 662 12.82 18.43 1.72
N ASN A 663 12.64 19.75 1.57
CA ASN A 663 13.28 20.78 2.41
C ASN A 663 12.98 20.60 3.89
N TRP A 664 11.75 20.26 4.25
CA TRP A 664 11.41 19.95 5.64
C TRP A 664 12.15 18.72 6.15
N CYS A 665 12.32 17.70 5.31
CA CYS A 665 13.10 16.51 5.64
C CYS A 665 14.58 16.84 5.87
N ILE A 666 15.20 17.65 4.99
CA ILE A 666 16.64 17.90 5.02
C ILE A 666 17.05 19.01 5.98
N ASN A 667 16.31 20.12 6.10
CA ASN A 667 16.83 21.32 6.76
C ASN A 667 16.47 21.37 8.26
N GLU A 668 17.49 21.44 9.13
CA GLU A 668 17.30 21.48 10.58
C GLU A 668 16.57 22.73 11.10
N ARG A 669 16.83 23.89 10.49
CA ARG A 669 16.25 25.18 10.91
C ARG A 669 15.05 25.62 10.08
N PHE A 670 14.67 24.85 9.06
CA PHE A 670 13.56 25.21 8.16
C PHE A 670 12.25 24.60 8.66
N THR A 671 11.87 24.95 9.88
CA THR A 671 10.48 24.82 10.33
C THR A 671 9.69 25.84 9.54
N GLN A 672 9.05 25.40 8.45
CA GLN A 672 8.00 26.11 7.70
C GLN A 672 7.94 27.60 8.03
N CYS A 673 8.84 28.39 7.43
CA CYS A 673 8.90 29.81 7.73
C CYS A 673 7.52 30.46 7.58
N SER A 674 6.92 30.74 8.72
CA SER A 674 5.62 31.38 8.86
C SER A 674 5.89 32.62 9.69
N GLY A 675 6.43 33.64 9.02
CA GLY A 675 6.79 34.90 9.65
C GLY A 675 8.06 35.51 9.06
N PRO A 676 8.27 36.81 9.28
CA PRO A 676 9.52 37.49 8.94
C PRO A 676 10.66 37.00 9.85
N VAL A 677 11.87 36.89 9.29
CA VAL A 677 13.11 36.52 9.97
C VAL A 677 14.09 37.67 9.84
N GLU A 678 14.85 37.92 10.90
CA GLU A 678 15.87 38.97 10.91
C GLU A 678 17.11 38.55 10.12
N ASP A 679 17.53 39.39 9.18
CA ASP A 679 18.80 39.28 8.46
C ASP A 679 19.99 39.69 9.36
N GLU A 680 21.22 39.47 8.89
CA GLU A 680 22.48 39.91 9.54
C GLU A 680 22.47 41.42 9.88
N ASN A 681 21.66 42.20 9.16
CA ASN A 681 21.45 43.63 9.36
C ASN A 681 20.24 43.98 10.26
N HIS A 682 19.66 43.00 10.98
CA HIS A 682 18.46 43.17 11.83
C HIS A 682 17.21 43.64 11.06
N ASN A 683 17.15 43.38 9.75
CA ASN A 683 15.97 43.68 8.94
C ASN A 683 15.03 42.48 8.93
N LEU A 684 13.73 42.72 9.14
CA LEU A 684 12.68 41.70 9.03
C LEU A 684 12.44 41.34 7.56
N ILE A 685 13.06 40.25 7.09
CA ILE A 685 12.94 39.74 5.72
C ILE A 685 12.02 38.52 5.71
N CYS A 686 11.19 38.36 4.67
CA CYS A 686 10.45 37.11 4.50
C CYS A 686 11.45 35.98 4.26
N CYS A 687 11.36 34.86 4.99
CA CYS A 687 12.32 33.75 4.85
C CYS A 687 12.53 33.22 3.42
N ARG A 688 11.59 33.51 2.51
CA ARG A 688 11.67 33.13 1.11
C ARG A 688 12.76 33.90 0.36
N ASP A 689 13.12 35.08 0.85
CA ASP A 689 14.04 36.03 0.22
C ASP A 689 15.47 35.93 0.80
N LEU A 690 15.72 34.97 1.72
CA LEU A 690 17.06 34.63 2.16
C LEU A 690 17.80 33.85 1.05
N PRO A 691 19.04 34.25 0.67
CA PRO A 691 19.80 33.56 -0.36
C PRO A 691 20.05 32.09 0.04
N ARG A 692 19.58 31.14 -0.78
CA ARG A 692 19.70 29.69 -0.57
C ARG A 692 21.15 29.21 -0.34
N ASN A 693 22.13 29.97 -0.84
CA ASN A 693 23.56 29.68 -0.76
C ASN A 693 24.19 29.93 0.63
N LYS A 694 23.48 30.52 1.60
CA LYS A 694 23.94 30.65 3.00
C LYS A 694 23.39 29.57 3.94
N VAL A 695 22.57 28.65 3.45
CA VAL A 695 22.29 27.41 4.20
C VAL A 695 23.51 26.53 3.99
N VAL A 696 24.40 26.48 4.98
CA VAL A 696 25.41 25.43 5.04
C VAL A 696 24.65 24.12 4.89
N GLN A 697 24.75 23.48 3.72
CA GLN A 697 24.50 22.07 3.58
C GLN A 697 25.59 21.39 4.41
N GLU A 698 25.46 21.46 5.74
CA GLU A 698 26.12 20.46 6.57
C GLU A 698 25.60 19.13 6.03
N ASP A 699 26.50 18.18 5.80
CA ASP A 699 26.21 16.84 5.31
C ASP A 699 25.17 16.15 6.21
N ILE A 700 23.90 16.51 6.05
CA ILE A 700 22.81 15.91 6.81
C ILE A 700 22.67 14.54 6.19
N ASN A 701 23.16 13.55 6.93
CA ASN A 701 23.03 12.15 6.65
C ASN A 701 21.57 11.84 6.29
N ALA A 702 21.23 11.85 4.99
CA ALA A 702 19.95 11.40 4.45
C ALA A 702 19.62 9.96 4.88
N GLU A 703 20.62 9.25 5.42
CA GLU A 703 20.52 7.97 6.09
C GLU A 703 19.72 7.97 7.40
N LYS A 704 19.52 9.11 8.07
CA LYS A 704 18.75 9.19 9.32
C LYS A 704 17.36 9.80 9.15
N ILE A 705 16.95 10.14 7.93
CA ILE A 705 15.62 10.65 7.62
C ILE A 705 14.76 9.51 7.10
N TRP A 706 13.58 9.34 7.68
CA TRP A 706 12.65 8.27 7.32
C TRP A 706 11.33 8.83 6.76
N VAL A 707 10.87 8.22 5.68
CA VAL A 707 9.56 8.46 5.07
C VAL A 707 8.72 7.20 5.24
N ILE A 708 7.52 7.33 5.79
CA ILE A 708 6.60 6.24 6.06
C ILE A 708 5.36 6.41 5.20
N GLY A 709 4.98 5.37 4.44
CA GLY A 709 3.72 5.33 3.68
C GLY A 709 2.78 4.25 4.22
N ALA A 710 1.53 4.60 4.51
CA ALA A 710 0.48 3.65 4.92
C ALA A 710 -0.89 3.99 4.31
N GLY A 711 -1.67 2.97 3.92
CA GLY A 711 -3.00 3.16 3.34
C GLY A 711 -3.14 2.59 1.92
N PRO A 712 -3.89 3.24 1.00
CA PRO A 712 -4.10 2.73 -0.34
C PRO A 712 -2.81 2.43 -1.08
N ARG A 713 -2.81 1.35 -1.86
CA ARG A 713 -1.61 0.88 -2.55
C ARG A 713 -0.98 1.94 -3.47
N GLN A 714 -1.81 2.74 -4.14
CA GLN A 714 -1.33 3.81 -5.03
C GLN A 714 -0.58 4.88 -4.24
N LEU A 715 -1.14 5.33 -3.11
CA LEU A 715 -0.51 6.29 -2.20
C LEU A 715 0.86 5.80 -1.75
N VAL A 716 0.94 4.56 -1.31
CA VAL A 716 2.17 3.94 -0.81
C VAL A 716 3.22 3.82 -1.93
N GLU A 717 2.83 3.39 -3.13
CA GLU A 717 3.72 3.29 -4.29
C GLU A 717 4.24 4.67 -4.71
N ASN A 718 3.41 5.71 -4.64
CA ASN A 718 3.79 7.08 -4.97
C ASN A 718 4.77 7.69 -3.96
N VAL A 719 4.53 7.51 -2.66
CA VAL A 719 5.43 7.95 -1.58
C VAL A 719 6.77 7.21 -1.66
N LYS A 720 6.76 5.92 -1.99
CA LYS A 720 7.96 5.11 -2.21
C LYS A 720 8.81 5.61 -3.37
N LEU A 721 8.16 5.99 -4.46
CA LEU A 721 8.84 6.56 -5.63
C LEU A 721 9.50 7.89 -5.26
N TRP A 722 8.73 8.82 -4.70
CA TRP A 722 9.21 10.14 -4.29
C TRP A 722 10.39 10.05 -3.31
N SER A 723 10.30 9.19 -2.30
CA SER A 723 11.39 9.00 -1.32
C SER A 723 12.64 8.39 -1.97
N SER A 724 12.49 7.44 -2.89
CA SER A 724 13.61 6.81 -3.61
C SER A 724 14.31 7.79 -4.54
N GLU A 725 13.57 8.66 -5.24
CA GLU A 725 14.11 9.72 -6.10
C GLU A 725 14.93 10.75 -5.31
N ASN A 726 14.49 11.06 -4.09
CA ASN A 726 15.16 12.00 -3.19
C ASN A 726 16.24 11.35 -2.29
N GLY A 727 16.50 10.04 -2.44
CA GLY A 727 17.51 9.33 -1.66
C GLY A 727 17.18 9.16 -0.16
N LEU A 728 15.92 9.35 0.25
CA LEU A 728 15.46 9.21 1.64
C LEU A 728 15.22 7.73 1.98
N LYS A 729 15.30 7.33 3.26
CA LYS A 729 14.91 5.97 3.67
C LYS A 729 13.38 5.86 3.68
N PHE A 730 12.86 4.75 3.16
CA PHE A 730 11.42 4.51 3.08
C PHE A 730 10.99 3.28 3.88
N HIS A 731 9.87 3.40 4.58
CA HIS A 731 9.19 2.29 5.24
C HIS A 731 7.76 2.16 4.71
N GLU A 732 7.44 0.97 4.21
CA GLU A 732 6.11 0.59 3.73
C GLU A 732 5.35 -0.13 4.84
N GLU A 733 4.21 0.42 5.26
CA GLU A 733 3.24 -0.32 6.04
C GLU A 733 2.49 -1.28 5.10
N ALA A 734 2.61 -2.58 5.37
CA ALA A 734 2.16 -3.64 4.46
C ALA A 734 1.24 -4.65 5.14
N PHE A 735 0.27 -4.22 5.96
CA PHE A 735 -0.86 -5.07 6.30
C PHE A 735 -2.00 -4.84 5.30
N TYR A 736 -1.84 -5.44 4.13
CA TYR A 736 -2.95 -5.58 3.18
C TYR A 736 -4.10 -6.34 3.85
N SER A 737 -5.21 -5.65 4.12
CA SER A 737 -6.50 -6.23 4.52
C SER A 737 -7.12 -7.03 3.38
#